data_AF-A0A538P233-F1
#
_entry.id   AF-A0A538P233-F1
#
_cell.length_a   1.000
_cell.length_b   1.000
_cell.length_c   1.000
_cell.angle_alpha   90.00
_cell.angle_beta   90.00
_cell.angle_gamma   90.00
#
_symmetry.space_group_name_H-M   'P 1'
#
loop_
_entity.id
_entity.type
_entity.pdbx_description
1 polymer ?
#
loop_
_entity_poly.entity_id
_entity_poly.type
_entity_poly.pdbx_seq_one_letter_code
_entity_poly.pdbx_strand_id
1 'polypeptide(L)'
;MPTKLNDCGCCEAITAIVPESIFNRPGLSQVEYRVGTQVDFLRSVLAALSEPEFSALRSLTTRELDDFTIALLDGWATVADVLSFYQERIANELWLRTATERDSILRLAQLIGYRLKSGVAAETPLCFLLDESPGAPTEVTAKIGTKVQSVPGADEKPQTFETIEEIEARVEWNTLKPRLTTPTVIGAGLKEAYLKGTATNLTAGDALLFVGNERLNDHHSNRWNFVIILTVTADAKNDRTYVTWEKGLVQPPIQNVKVYAFRQLAARFGHNAPDPNLVTGPGGGAVGTWAGFDNYGSPMDLDSAYPKIVAQSWTMFVNTDGDVQLYRIKAIAFHSRADFALSGKVTRITLDITDHLNLFGRRETVIYAQSERLEMTSGPLVTPAAGSIAGALARDPDLLAPIEGSVIELDRLVPALDAGRKGLITGKLLRARMAGTSLKLTSADGSQTVTIGKDDSLTLTTRPTLLAGNSAKFTLRTDEGFEGTVTTDRGNLNLTPAGEKDATISELAVVHECSGHPTVLTLESPPLAHLFDRATVTIAANVGDATHGETVTEILGSGDGSKPNQTFKLKQTPALTYTRSTAPGGAESSLQIRVNDLLWHEVPSLFKRGSRDRIFTTEMADDGTVTVRFGDGVCGARLPSGAQNVKATYRRGSGLDGLVRAGQLTSLLTRPPGLKSALNPLAAEGADEPESFANAQQNAPLTVLTLERVVSLEDYENFSRSYAGIAKALATWTWDGRTRGVFLTLAAPLGAAVSSSLITDLITAIHTAGDPFVPVRAVSYQKALFRMAGKIKVDPDYEVEKVLAAADDTLRDTFSFAKRQFGQPVNLSEVIALVQAVAGVVAVDADSLYRTGATVKLNNRLEAELPHGGDPASLGAAELLTLDPAPIDLEVMP
;
A
#
# COMPACT_ATOMS: atom_id res chain seq x y z
N MET A 1 -17.05 62.65 24.66
CA MET A 1 -17.80 63.93 24.76
C MET A 1 -19.23 63.61 25.15
N PRO A 2 -19.89 64.39 26.02
CA PRO A 2 -21.23 64.04 26.50
C PRO A 2 -22.27 64.32 25.41
N THR A 3 -23.06 63.30 25.10
CA THR A 3 -24.22 63.34 24.20
C THR A 3 -25.34 64.15 24.85
N LYS A 4 -25.69 65.29 24.24
CA LYS A 4 -26.99 65.93 24.46
C LYS A 4 -28.04 65.11 23.71
N LEU A 5 -28.88 64.38 24.46
CA LEU A 5 -30.17 63.89 23.99
C LEU A 5 -31.09 65.09 23.75
N ASN A 6 -31.66 65.20 22.56
CA ASN A 6 -32.73 66.15 22.24
C ASN A 6 -33.96 65.31 21.88
N ASP A 7 -34.86 65.13 22.85
CA ASP A 7 -36.01 64.20 22.84
C ASP A 7 -37.25 64.73 22.09
N CYS A 8 -37.06 65.36 20.92
CA CYS A 8 -38.17 65.52 19.98
C CYS A 8 -37.64 65.50 18.55
N GLY A 9 -37.80 64.37 17.85
CA GLY A 9 -37.46 64.17 16.43
C GLY A 9 -38.25 65.05 15.45
N CYS A 10 -38.81 66.18 15.89
CA CYS A 10 -39.57 67.12 15.07
C CYS A 10 -38.70 67.92 14.07
N CYS A 11 -37.37 67.86 14.19
CA CYS A 11 -36.43 68.51 13.28
C CYS A 11 -35.55 67.55 12.46
N GLU A 12 -35.79 66.23 12.52
CA GLU A 12 -35.00 65.23 11.79
C GLU A 12 -35.15 65.34 10.26
N ALA A 13 -36.27 65.89 9.79
CA ALA A 13 -36.55 66.07 8.35
C ALA A 13 -35.92 67.33 7.72
N ILE A 14 -35.11 68.08 8.48
CA ILE A 14 -34.56 69.39 8.04
C ILE A 14 -33.03 69.38 7.88
N THR A 15 -32.38 68.23 8.07
CA THR A 15 -30.93 68.09 7.97
C THR A 15 -30.57 66.94 7.04
N ALA A 16 -29.52 67.12 6.23
CA ALA A 16 -28.97 66.04 5.44
C ALA A 16 -28.53 64.86 6.33
N ILE A 17 -28.96 63.66 5.98
CA ILE A 17 -28.65 62.40 6.68
C ILE A 17 -27.57 61.57 5.96
N VAL A 18 -27.22 61.96 4.72
CA VAL A 18 -26.16 61.36 3.90
C VAL A 18 -25.11 62.41 3.52
N PRO A 19 -23.84 62.02 3.26
CA PRO A 19 -23.32 60.66 3.33
C PRO A 19 -23.18 60.17 4.76
N GLU A 20 -23.63 58.93 5.02
CA GLU A 20 -23.38 58.26 6.30
C GLU A 20 -21.88 58.04 6.53
N SER A 21 -21.46 58.04 7.80
CA SER A 21 -20.08 57.76 8.16
C SER A 21 -19.76 56.28 8.00
N ILE A 22 -18.81 55.96 7.12
CA ILE A 22 -18.36 54.59 6.89
C ILE A 22 -17.48 54.14 8.05
N PHE A 23 -17.94 53.16 8.83
CA PHE A 23 -17.16 52.50 9.87
C PHE A 23 -17.32 50.98 9.79
N ASN A 24 -16.20 50.27 9.66
CA ASN A 24 -16.18 48.81 9.60
C ASN A 24 -15.26 48.26 10.69
N ARG A 25 -15.78 47.34 11.52
CA ARG A 25 -14.94 46.62 12.49
C ARG A 25 -14.00 45.64 11.77
N PRO A 26 -12.78 45.39 12.29
CA PRO A 26 -11.92 44.34 11.75
C PRO A 26 -12.61 42.97 11.79
N GLY A 27 -12.32 42.10 10.84
CA GLY A 27 -12.81 40.72 10.87
C GLY A 27 -14.21 40.48 10.26
N LEU A 28 -14.85 41.46 9.61
CA LEU A 28 -16.11 41.25 8.87
C LEU A 28 -15.95 40.51 7.53
N SER A 29 -16.87 39.60 7.18
CA SER A 29 -16.88 38.90 5.88
C SER A 29 -17.32 39.78 4.71
N GLN A 30 -17.81 40.99 4.99
CA GLN A 30 -18.19 42.00 4.00
C GLN A 30 -17.88 43.39 4.58
N VAL A 31 -17.52 44.33 3.71
CA VAL A 31 -17.40 45.75 4.03
C VAL A 31 -18.71 46.44 3.71
N GLU A 32 -19.29 47.12 4.69
CA GLU A 32 -20.40 48.06 4.49
C GLU A 32 -19.80 49.39 4.01
N TYR A 33 -20.13 49.78 2.78
CA TYR A 33 -19.60 51.00 2.16
C TYR A 33 -20.71 51.86 1.53
N ARG A 34 -21.97 51.45 1.69
CA ARG A 34 -23.11 52.25 1.25
C ARG A 34 -23.22 53.49 2.14
N VAL A 35 -23.35 54.67 1.54
CA VAL A 35 -23.45 55.96 2.26
C VAL A 35 -24.88 56.49 2.34
N GLY A 36 -25.85 55.73 1.81
CA GLY A 36 -27.29 56.00 1.86
C GLY A 36 -28.08 55.14 0.86
N THR A 37 -29.40 55.05 1.05
CA THR A 37 -30.34 54.50 0.06
C THR A 37 -30.99 55.62 -0.76
N GLN A 38 -31.72 55.28 -1.83
CA GLN A 38 -32.48 56.27 -2.61
C GLN A 38 -33.37 57.14 -1.71
N VAL A 39 -34.00 56.56 -0.69
CA VAL A 39 -34.87 57.28 0.25
C VAL A 39 -34.05 58.29 1.07
N ASP A 40 -32.86 57.91 1.51
CA ASP A 40 -32.00 58.76 2.35
C ASP A 40 -31.39 59.92 1.56
N PHE A 41 -31.01 59.66 0.30
CA PHE A 41 -30.56 60.70 -0.63
C PHE A 41 -31.68 61.68 -0.97
N LEU A 42 -32.87 61.18 -1.31
CA LEU A 42 -34.01 62.05 -1.63
C LEU A 42 -34.37 62.93 -0.43
N ARG A 43 -34.47 62.36 0.77
CA ARG A 43 -34.72 63.13 2.00
C ARG A 43 -33.67 64.21 2.25
N SER A 44 -32.39 63.88 2.07
CA SER A 44 -31.30 64.83 2.28
C SER A 44 -31.33 65.97 1.26
N VAL A 45 -31.63 65.67 -0.01
CA VAL A 45 -31.75 66.69 -1.06
C VAL A 45 -32.99 67.57 -0.83
N LEU A 46 -34.12 67.00 -0.41
CA LEU A 46 -35.33 67.76 -0.06
C LEU A 46 -35.14 68.65 1.17
N ALA A 47 -34.36 68.22 2.15
CA ALA A 47 -33.95 69.03 3.29
C ALA A 47 -33.05 70.19 2.84
N ALA A 48 -32.07 69.90 1.98
CA ALA A 48 -31.11 70.88 1.45
C ALA A 48 -31.78 72.01 0.64
N LEU A 49 -32.92 71.77 0.00
CA LEU A 49 -33.71 72.83 -0.68
C LEU A 49 -34.08 74.01 0.23
N SER A 50 -34.07 73.81 1.55
CA SER A 50 -34.39 74.83 2.55
C SER A 50 -33.15 75.55 3.08
N GLU A 51 -31.94 75.16 2.65
CA GLU A 51 -30.69 75.72 3.14
C GLU A 51 -30.39 77.11 2.53
N PRO A 52 -29.74 78.02 3.29
CA PRO A 52 -29.43 79.37 2.81
C PRO A 52 -28.56 79.41 1.55
N GLU A 53 -27.72 78.40 1.35
CA GLU A 53 -26.80 78.27 0.21
C GLU A 53 -27.57 78.14 -1.12
N PHE A 54 -28.74 77.50 -1.11
CA PHE A 54 -29.61 77.33 -2.29
C PHE A 54 -30.69 78.40 -2.36
N SER A 55 -30.38 79.65 -1.99
CA SER A 55 -31.34 80.76 -1.94
C SER A 55 -32.12 81.00 -3.24
N ALA A 56 -31.54 80.68 -4.41
CA ALA A 56 -32.19 80.76 -5.71
C ALA A 56 -33.36 79.77 -5.88
N LEU A 57 -33.40 78.69 -5.10
CA LEU A 57 -34.44 77.65 -5.13
C LEU A 57 -35.53 77.85 -4.07
N ARG A 58 -35.51 78.95 -3.30
CA ARG A 58 -36.50 79.23 -2.24
C ARG A 58 -37.95 79.29 -2.74
N SER A 59 -38.17 79.56 -4.03
CA SER A 59 -39.50 79.57 -4.64
C SER A 59 -40.07 78.16 -4.88
N LEU A 60 -39.23 77.11 -4.81
CA LEU A 60 -39.65 75.71 -4.95
C LEU A 60 -40.21 75.19 -3.62
N THR A 61 -41.51 75.39 -3.41
CA THR A 61 -42.21 75.10 -2.15
C THR A 61 -42.87 73.72 -2.08
N THR A 62 -43.13 73.09 -3.23
CA THR A 62 -43.71 71.74 -3.30
C THR A 62 -42.73 70.67 -2.81
N ARG A 63 -43.25 69.62 -2.20
CA ARG A 63 -42.53 68.39 -1.83
C ARG A 63 -43.26 67.13 -2.28
N GLU A 64 -44.29 67.30 -3.13
CA GLU A 64 -45.09 66.21 -3.66
C GLU A 64 -44.29 65.44 -4.72
N LEU A 65 -44.38 64.10 -4.68
CA LEU A 65 -43.63 63.22 -5.57
C LEU A 65 -44.12 63.26 -7.03
N ASP A 66 -45.31 63.83 -7.28
CA ASP A 66 -45.87 64.01 -8.62
C ASP A 66 -45.41 65.32 -9.31
N ASP A 67 -44.69 66.19 -8.59
CA ASP A 67 -44.05 67.37 -9.19
C ASP A 67 -42.81 66.97 -10.01
N PHE A 68 -42.71 67.49 -11.23
CA PHE A 68 -41.61 67.17 -12.14
C PHE A 68 -40.22 67.50 -11.57
N THR A 69 -40.09 68.57 -10.80
CA THR A 69 -38.81 68.99 -10.20
C THR A 69 -38.42 68.03 -9.09
N ILE A 70 -39.38 67.60 -8.27
CA ILE A 70 -39.16 66.60 -7.22
C ILE A 70 -38.84 65.23 -7.83
N ALA A 71 -39.52 64.84 -8.91
CA ALA A 71 -39.21 63.63 -9.68
C ALA A 71 -37.79 63.65 -10.27
N LEU A 72 -37.27 64.82 -10.67
CA LEU A 72 -35.88 64.96 -11.11
C LEU A 72 -34.88 64.76 -9.96
N LEU A 73 -35.19 65.27 -8.75
CA LEU A 73 -34.38 65.03 -7.55
C LEU A 73 -34.42 63.57 -7.12
N ASP A 74 -35.57 62.92 -7.24
CA ASP A 74 -35.74 61.47 -7.04
C ASP A 74 -34.91 60.65 -8.05
N GLY A 75 -34.92 61.06 -9.32
CA GLY A 75 -34.03 60.49 -10.34
C GLY A 75 -32.56 60.58 -9.95
N TRP A 76 -32.11 61.74 -9.43
CA TRP A 76 -30.74 61.91 -8.93
C TRP A 76 -30.45 61.09 -7.66
N ALA A 77 -31.41 60.98 -6.75
CA ALA A 77 -31.31 60.14 -5.55
C ALA A 77 -31.17 58.66 -5.93
N THR A 78 -31.90 58.21 -6.96
CA THR A 78 -31.77 56.87 -7.53
C THR A 78 -30.37 56.65 -8.14
N VAL A 79 -29.83 57.62 -8.88
CA VAL A 79 -28.46 57.55 -9.40
C VAL A 79 -27.44 57.45 -8.26
N ALA A 80 -27.59 58.25 -7.20
CA ALA A 80 -26.71 58.22 -6.03
C ALA A 80 -26.77 56.86 -5.32
N ASP A 81 -27.95 56.26 -5.20
CA ASP A 81 -28.14 54.92 -4.63
C ASP A 81 -27.43 53.83 -5.45
N VAL A 82 -27.62 53.85 -6.77
CA VAL A 82 -26.95 52.92 -7.69
C VAL A 82 -25.44 53.07 -7.61
N LEU A 83 -24.92 54.30 -7.60
CA LEU A 83 -23.48 54.56 -7.46
C LEU A 83 -22.94 54.08 -6.11
N SER A 84 -23.67 54.32 -5.01
CA SER A 84 -23.27 53.86 -3.68
C SER A 84 -23.28 52.33 -3.58
N PHE A 85 -24.26 51.66 -4.19
CA PHE A 85 -24.30 50.20 -4.31
C PHE A 85 -23.08 49.65 -5.05
N TYR A 86 -22.73 50.21 -6.22
CA TYR A 86 -21.56 49.76 -6.97
C TYR A 86 -20.24 50.06 -6.25
N GLN A 87 -20.12 51.19 -5.56
CA GLN A 87 -18.94 51.49 -4.73
C GLN A 87 -18.76 50.46 -3.62
N GLU A 88 -19.83 49.99 -2.99
CA GLU A 88 -19.74 48.91 -2.00
C GLU A 88 -19.27 47.59 -2.62
N ARG A 89 -19.80 47.21 -3.79
CA ARG A 89 -19.33 46.01 -4.48
C ARG A 89 -17.84 46.12 -4.81
N ILE A 90 -17.40 47.25 -5.37
CA ILE A 90 -15.99 47.51 -5.66
C ILE A 90 -15.15 47.47 -4.38
N ALA A 91 -15.61 48.08 -3.29
CA ALA A 91 -14.90 48.07 -2.02
C ALA A 91 -14.67 46.63 -1.54
N ASN A 92 -15.70 45.77 -1.58
CA ASN A 92 -15.56 44.37 -1.19
C ASN A 92 -14.50 43.62 -2.02
N GLU A 93 -14.32 43.95 -3.30
CA GLU A 93 -13.30 43.36 -4.16
C GLU A 93 -11.85 43.82 -3.87
N LEU A 94 -11.64 44.83 -3.02
CA LEU A 94 -10.29 45.37 -2.72
C LEU A 94 -9.51 44.57 -1.67
N TRP A 95 -10.15 43.64 -0.96
CA TRP A 95 -9.50 42.82 0.07
C TRP A 95 -9.71 41.33 -0.18
N LEU A 96 -8.65 40.52 -0.03
CA LEU A 96 -8.68 39.07 -0.29
C LEU A 96 -9.84 38.33 0.40
N ARG A 97 -10.19 38.76 1.62
CA ARG A 97 -11.19 38.10 2.46
C ARG A 97 -12.63 38.46 2.11
N THR A 98 -12.86 39.62 1.49
CA THR A 98 -14.20 40.12 1.14
C THR A 98 -14.47 40.05 -0.35
N ALA A 99 -13.42 39.89 -1.16
CA ALA A 99 -13.54 39.74 -2.60
C ALA A 99 -14.36 38.49 -2.93
N THR A 100 -15.26 38.61 -3.89
CA THR A 100 -16.14 37.53 -4.36
C THR A 100 -15.79 37.12 -5.79
N GLU A 101 -15.18 38.01 -6.56
CA GLU A 101 -14.71 37.70 -7.91
C GLU A 101 -13.32 37.07 -7.88
N ARG A 102 -13.15 36.00 -8.68
CA ARG A 102 -11.88 35.27 -8.76
C ARG A 102 -10.76 36.14 -9.34
N ASP A 103 -11.04 36.97 -10.36
CA ASP A 103 -10.03 37.87 -10.94
C ASP A 103 -9.46 38.86 -9.91
N SER A 104 -10.31 39.39 -9.02
CA SER A 104 -9.87 40.25 -7.92
C SER A 104 -8.88 39.52 -7.01
N ILE A 105 -9.20 38.30 -6.58
CA ILE A 105 -8.31 37.50 -5.73
C ILE A 105 -7.03 37.12 -6.44
N LEU A 106 -7.09 36.71 -7.71
CA LEU A 106 -5.91 36.39 -8.51
C LEU A 106 -4.97 37.60 -8.57
N ARG A 107 -5.51 38.80 -8.84
CA ARG A 107 -4.72 40.03 -8.92
C ARG A 107 -4.16 40.42 -7.55
N LEU A 108 -4.97 40.36 -6.49
CA LEU A 108 -4.53 40.66 -5.12
C LEU A 108 -3.46 39.67 -4.65
N ALA A 109 -3.62 38.38 -4.94
CA ALA A 109 -2.63 37.34 -4.70
C ALA A 109 -1.32 37.59 -5.48
N GLN A 110 -1.42 37.98 -6.76
CA GLN A 110 -0.24 38.28 -7.58
C GLN A 110 0.56 39.47 -7.03
N LEU A 111 -0.09 40.47 -6.41
CA LEU A 111 0.62 41.60 -5.78
C LEU A 111 1.58 41.13 -4.66
N ILE A 112 1.25 40.03 -4.00
CA ILE A 112 2.07 39.42 -2.96
C ILE A 112 2.90 38.21 -3.46
N GLY A 113 2.93 38.00 -4.78
CA GLY A 113 3.66 36.89 -5.41
C GLY A 113 2.99 35.52 -5.25
N TYR A 114 1.78 35.45 -4.70
CA TYR A 114 1.04 34.21 -4.54
C TYR A 114 0.49 33.73 -5.90
N ARG A 115 0.69 32.44 -6.19
CA ARG A 115 0.10 31.75 -7.33
C ARG A 115 -0.76 30.62 -6.81
N LEU A 116 -1.95 30.47 -7.38
CA LEU A 116 -2.81 29.35 -7.03
C LEU A 116 -2.15 28.05 -7.44
N LYS A 117 -2.37 27.02 -6.63
CA LYS A 117 -1.92 25.68 -7.00
C LYS A 117 -2.66 25.21 -8.24
N SER A 118 -1.90 24.57 -9.13
CA SER A 118 -2.45 23.83 -10.26
C SER A 118 -2.77 22.40 -9.84
N GLY A 119 -3.65 21.75 -10.59
CA GLY A 119 -3.94 20.34 -10.38
C GLY A 119 -2.73 19.46 -10.69
N VAL A 120 -2.53 18.43 -9.88
CA VAL A 120 -1.41 17.50 -9.98
C VAL A 120 -1.90 16.15 -10.51
N ALA A 121 -1.12 15.56 -11.41
CA ALA A 121 -1.40 14.23 -11.95
C ALA A 121 -1.34 13.16 -10.85
N ALA A 122 -2.28 12.22 -10.90
CA ALA A 122 -2.12 10.98 -10.17
C ALA A 122 -0.92 10.18 -10.70
N GLU A 123 -0.31 9.36 -9.87
CA GLU A 123 0.79 8.47 -10.24
C GLU A 123 0.52 7.04 -9.76
N THR A 124 1.00 6.06 -10.53
CA THR A 124 0.98 4.64 -10.14
C THR A 124 2.04 3.88 -10.93
N PRO A 125 2.66 2.84 -10.35
CA PRO A 125 3.43 1.89 -11.13
C PRO A 125 2.51 1.09 -12.06
N LEU A 126 2.98 0.88 -13.29
CA LEU A 126 2.40 -0.04 -14.25
C LEU A 126 3.24 -1.31 -14.34
N CYS A 127 2.57 -2.45 -14.32
CA CYS A 127 3.14 -3.76 -14.58
C CYS A 127 2.80 -4.17 -16.01
N PHE A 128 3.81 -4.42 -16.83
CA PHE A 128 3.68 -4.85 -18.22
C PHE A 128 3.82 -6.37 -18.34
N LEU A 129 2.92 -7.01 -19.07
CA LEU A 129 3.00 -8.44 -19.39
C LEU A 129 3.30 -8.62 -20.87
N LEU A 130 4.35 -9.38 -21.16
CA LEU A 130 4.72 -9.75 -22.53
C LEU A 130 3.98 -11.01 -22.98
N ASP A 131 3.82 -11.17 -24.29
CA ASP A 131 3.27 -12.38 -24.88
C ASP A 131 4.28 -13.53 -24.79
N GLU A 132 3.84 -14.65 -24.20
CA GLU A 132 4.66 -15.85 -24.00
C GLU A 132 4.47 -16.88 -25.12
N SER A 133 3.68 -16.54 -26.14
CA SER A 133 3.41 -17.41 -27.29
C SER A 133 4.68 -17.72 -28.08
N PRO A 134 4.86 -18.96 -28.60
CA PRO A 134 6.02 -19.30 -29.41
C PRO A 134 6.19 -18.34 -30.61
N GLY A 135 7.36 -17.71 -30.71
CA GLY A 135 7.68 -16.74 -31.77
C GLY A 135 7.42 -15.28 -31.42
N ALA A 136 6.86 -14.98 -30.25
CA ALA A 136 6.79 -13.61 -29.75
C ALA A 136 8.18 -13.09 -29.29
N PRO A 137 8.42 -11.76 -29.34
CA PRO A 137 9.65 -11.18 -28.79
C PRO A 137 9.81 -11.50 -27.29
N THR A 138 11.00 -11.94 -26.89
CA THR A 138 11.32 -12.25 -25.48
C THR A 138 11.63 -11.00 -24.66
N GLU A 139 11.91 -9.88 -25.33
CA GLU A 139 12.28 -8.59 -24.75
C GLU A 139 11.60 -7.47 -25.54
N VAL A 140 11.06 -6.47 -24.84
CA VAL A 140 10.36 -5.32 -25.42
C VAL A 140 10.71 -4.06 -24.61
N THR A 141 11.00 -2.96 -25.29
CA THR A 141 11.19 -1.66 -24.65
C THR A 141 9.90 -0.84 -24.76
N ALA A 142 9.23 -0.59 -23.63
CA ALA A 142 8.16 0.39 -23.53
C ALA A 142 8.79 1.78 -23.35
N LYS A 143 8.70 2.62 -24.37
CA LYS A 143 9.26 3.98 -24.34
C LYS A 143 8.49 4.88 -23.40
N ILE A 144 9.11 5.97 -22.95
CA ILE A 144 8.40 7.13 -22.41
C ILE A 144 7.29 7.51 -23.38
N GLY A 145 6.07 7.71 -22.89
CA GLY A 145 4.93 7.97 -23.76
C GLY A 145 4.04 6.77 -24.05
N THR A 146 4.31 5.60 -23.44
CA THR A 146 3.45 4.43 -23.60
C THR A 146 2.15 4.65 -22.83
N LYS A 147 1.01 4.62 -23.54
CA LYS A 147 -0.30 4.99 -22.99
C LYS A 147 -1.13 3.78 -22.58
N VAL A 148 -1.68 3.86 -21.38
CA VAL A 148 -2.62 2.89 -20.80
C VAL A 148 -3.87 3.62 -20.34
N GLN A 149 -5.05 3.04 -20.54
CA GLN A 149 -6.32 3.65 -20.20
C GLN A 149 -7.10 2.80 -19.19
N SER A 150 -7.79 3.48 -18.29
CA SER A 150 -8.68 2.87 -17.32
C SER A 150 -9.94 2.36 -17.99
N VAL A 151 -10.44 1.23 -17.49
CA VAL A 151 -11.80 0.78 -17.79
C VAL A 151 -12.71 1.37 -16.71
N PRO A 152 -13.60 2.32 -17.06
CA PRO A 152 -14.43 2.99 -16.06
C PRO A 152 -15.49 2.05 -15.46
N GLY A 153 -15.84 2.28 -14.19
CA GLY A 153 -17.06 1.75 -13.59
C GLY A 153 -18.34 2.42 -14.12
N ALA A 154 -19.50 2.06 -13.55
CA ALA A 154 -20.74 2.79 -13.80
C ALA A 154 -20.55 4.25 -13.35
N ASP A 155 -20.86 5.20 -14.22
CA ASP A 155 -20.73 6.66 -14.02
C ASP A 155 -19.28 7.23 -13.97
N GLU A 156 -18.27 6.42 -14.28
CA GLU A 156 -16.88 6.90 -14.39
C GLU A 156 -16.48 7.20 -15.84
N LYS A 157 -15.53 8.12 -16.05
CA LYS A 157 -14.92 8.40 -17.36
C LYS A 157 -13.60 7.63 -17.50
N PRO A 158 -13.23 7.19 -18.71
CA PRO A 158 -11.94 6.56 -18.95
C PRO A 158 -10.81 7.58 -18.76
N GLN A 159 -9.79 7.19 -18.01
CA GLN A 159 -8.64 8.01 -17.64
C GLN A 159 -7.38 7.45 -18.30
N THR A 160 -6.55 8.32 -18.87
CA THR A 160 -5.35 7.92 -19.60
C THR A 160 -4.11 8.18 -18.77
N PHE A 161 -3.22 7.19 -18.70
CA PHE A 161 -1.91 7.26 -18.06
C PHE A 161 -0.82 7.07 -19.10
N GLU A 162 0.32 7.69 -18.85
CA GLU A 162 1.49 7.66 -19.72
C GLU A 162 2.74 7.34 -18.91
N THR A 163 3.57 6.42 -19.42
CA THR A 163 4.86 6.11 -18.80
C THR A 163 5.78 7.31 -18.85
N ILE A 164 6.42 7.61 -17.71
CA ILE A 164 7.36 8.74 -17.57
C ILE A 164 8.83 8.32 -17.67
N GLU A 165 9.08 7.01 -17.68
CA GLU A 165 10.39 6.39 -17.87
C GLU A 165 10.35 5.34 -18.99
N GLU A 166 11.53 5.02 -19.54
CA GLU A 166 11.68 3.91 -20.47
C GLU A 166 11.83 2.61 -19.68
N ILE A 167 11.10 1.58 -20.10
CA ILE A 167 11.01 0.31 -19.37
C ILE A 167 11.40 -0.82 -20.31
N GLU A 168 12.53 -1.46 -20.01
CA GLU A 168 12.87 -2.75 -20.58
C GLU A 168 12.06 -3.83 -19.89
N ALA A 169 11.27 -4.56 -20.66
CA ALA A 169 10.43 -5.64 -20.19
C ALA A 169 10.83 -6.97 -20.83
N ARG A 170 10.83 -8.04 -20.04
CA ARG A 170 11.23 -9.39 -20.48
C ARG A 170 10.15 -10.41 -20.13
N VAL A 171 9.99 -11.42 -20.97
CA VAL A 171 9.05 -12.53 -20.71
C VAL A 171 9.40 -13.23 -19.40
N GLU A 172 10.69 -13.42 -19.12
CA GLU A 172 11.15 -14.09 -17.90
C GLU A 172 10.78 -13.36 -16.61
N TRP A 173 10.46 -12.06 -16.69
CA TRP A 173 10.10 -11.16 -15.58
C TRP A 173 8.60 -10.96 -15.41
N ASN A 174 7.77 -11.55 -16.27
CA ASN A 174 6.30 -11.48 -16.18
C ASN A 174 5.81 -12.00 -14.83
N THR A 175 6.33 -13.15 -14.39
CA THR A 175 5.90 -13.82 -13.16
C THR A 175 7.04 -14.65 -12.58
N LEU A 176 7.75 -14.05 -11.62
CA LEU A 176 8.75 -14.73 -10.80
C LEU A 176 8.06 -15.38 -9.60
N LYS A 177 8.56 -16.54 -9.18
CA LYS A 177 8.02 -17.27 -8.03
C LYS A 177 9.08 -17.40 -6.94
N PRO A 178 8.71 -17.24 -5.67
CA PRO A 178 9.62 -17.55 -4.58
C PRO A 178 9.90 -19.05 -4.54
N ARG A 179 11.07 -19.41 -4.06
CA ARG A 179 11.44 -20.78 -3.77
C ARG A 179 10.49 -21.37 -2.73
N LEU A 180 9.85 -22.50 -3.04
CA LEU A 180 8.90 -23.18 -2.13
C LEU A 180 9.52 -24.37 -1.36
N THR A 181 10.66 -24.88 -1.84
CA THR A 181 11.26 -26.11 -1.32
C THR A 181 12.73 -25.93 -0.95
N THR A 182 13.18 -26.66 0.05
CA THR A 182 14.58 -26.72 0.47
C THR A 182 15.20 -28.08 0.15
N PRO A 183 16.42 -28.16 -0.40
CA PRO A 183 17.06 -29.43 -0.71
C PRO A 183 17.38 -30.16 0.59
N THR A 184 17.16 -31.47 0.63
CA THR A 184 17.58 -32.27 1.78
C THR A 184 19.10 -32.41 1.77
N VAL A 185 19.75 -31.83 2.77
CA VAL A 185 21.20 -31.99 2.98
C VAL A 185 21.44 -33.24 3.80
N ILE A 186 22.16 -34.20 3.24
CA ILE A 186 22.54 -35.43 3.94
C ILE A 186 23.75 -35.13 4.82
N GLY A 187 23.50 -35.06 6.13
CA GLY A 187 24.50 -34.74 7.14
C GLY A 187 24.38 -35.62 8.37
N ALA A 188 25.43 -35.61 9.19
CA ALA A 188 25.40 -36.31 10.47
C ALA A 188 24.24 -35.76 11.33
N GLY A 189 23.49 -36.63 11.98
CA GLY A 189 22.32 -36.27 12.78
C GLY A 189 21.00 -36.15 12.02
N LEU A 190 20.97 -36.29 10.68
CA LEU A 190 19.71 -36.26 9.90
C LEU A 190 18.75 -37.36 10.38
N LYS A 191 17.49 -37.01 10.62
CA LYS A 191 16.42 -37.90 11.15
C LYS A 191 15.21 -38.07 10.24
N GLU A 192 15.24 -37.42 9.09
CA GLU A 192 14.10 -37.34 8.18
C GLU A 192 14.56 -37.14 6.73
N ALA A 193 13.72 -37.52 5.78
CA ALA A 193 13.94 -37.27 4.37
C ALA A 193 12.63 -37.24 3.58
N TYR A 194 12.67 -36.59 2.41
CA TYR A 194 11.63 -36.65 1.41
C TYR A 194 12.09 -37.51 0.23
N LEU A 195 11.24 -38.46 -0.16
CA LEU A 195 11.42 -39.37 -1.28
C LEU A 195 10.44 -38.99 -2.39
N LYS A 196 10.88 -39.06 -3.64
CA LYS A 196 10.04 -38.75 -4.80
C LYS A 196 9.00 -39.85 -5.03
N GLY A 197 7.79 -39.43 -5.35
CA GLY A 197 6.65 -40.32 -5.56
C GLY A 197 5.89 -40.63 -4.27
N THR A 198 4.60 -40.95 -4.42
CA THR A 198 3.76 -41.50 -3.34
C THR A 198 3.68 -43.03 -3.37
N ALA A 199 3.96 -43.66 -4.50
CA ALA A 199 3.96 -45.12 -4.67
C ALA A 199 5.28 -45.77 -4.21
N THR A 200 5.83 -45.33 -3.07
CA THR A 200 7.10 -45.87 -2.54
C THR A 200 6.93 -47.23 -1.87
N ASN A 201 5.70 -47.67 -1.56
CA ASN A 201 5.39 -48.91 -0.85
C ASN A 201 6.19 -49.08 0.45
N LEU A 202 6.55 -47.98 1.10
CA LEU A 202 7.26 -47.98 2.38
C LEU A 202 6.26 -48.02 3.53
N THR A 203 6.62 -48.74 4.59
CA THR A 203 5.88 -48.81 5.85
C THR A 203 6.81 -48.63 7.04
N ALA A 204 6.26 -48.31 8.21
CA ALA A 204 7.03 -48.26 9.45
C ALA A 204 7.65 -49.64 9.73
N GLY A 205 8.95 -49.66 10.02
CA GLY A 205 9.75 -50.89 10.17
C GLY A 205 10.61 -51.25 8.95
N ASP A 206 10.35 -50.67 7.77
CA ASP A 206 11.20 -50.89 6.60
C ASP A 206 12.59 -50.25 6.78
N ALA A 207 13.61 -50.83 6.14
CA ALA A 207 14.98 -50.34 6.20
C ALA A 207 15.36 -49.50 4.97
N LEU A 208 15.98 -48.35 5.21
CA LEU A 208 16.61 -47.53 4.19
C LEU A 208 18.14 -47.57 4.32
N LEU A 209 18.81 -47.68 3.18
CA LEU A 209 20.27 -47.61 3.05
C LEU A 209 20.67 -46.32 2.34
N PHE A 210 21.59 -45.57 2.94
CA PHE A 210 22.30 -44.44 2.34
C PHE A 210 23.70 -44.87 1.96
N VAL A 211 24.01 -44.85 0.67
CA VAL A 211 25.31 -45.26 0.14
C VAL A 211 25.77 -44.31 -0.95
N GLY A 212 27.02 -43.87 -0.89
CA GLY A 212 27.62 -42.93 -1.84
C GLY A 212 28.75 -43.55 -2.67
N ASN A 213 29.46 -42.69 -3.39
CA ASN A 213 30.63 -43.09 -4.18
C ASN A 213 31.75 -43.70 -3.32
N GLU A 214 31.80 -43.38 -2.03
CA GLU A 214 32.78 -43.89 -1.09
C GLU A 214 32.77 -45.41 -1.03
N ARG A 215 31.58 -46.02 -0.85
CA ARG A 215 31.42 -47.49 -0.82
C ARG A 215 31.44 -48.13 -2.21
N LEU A 216 31.15 -47.36 -3.26
CA LEU A 216 31.20 -47.81 -4.65
C LEU A 216 32.63 -47.90 -5.18
N ASN A 217 33.51 -46.99 -4.76
CA ASN A 217 34.91 -46.90 -5.20
C ASN A 217 35.85 -47.67 -4.27
N ASP A 218 35.55 -47.71 -2.97
CA ASP A 218 36.27 -48.50 -1.98
C ASP A 218 35.30 -49.46 -1.29
N HIS A 219 35.48 -50.75 -1.54
CA HIS A 219 34.59 -51.78 -1.00
C HIS A 219 34.67 -51.90 0.53
N HIS A 220 35.74 -51.42 1.16
CA HIS A 220 35.94 -51.47 2.60
C HIS A 220 35.50 -50.17 3.31
N SER A 221 34.96 -49.20 2.57
CA SER A 221 34.52 -47.94 3.17
C SER A 221 33.33 -48.15 4.11
N ASN A 222 33.46 -47.64 5.34
CA ASN A 222 32.38 -47.63 6.33
C ASN A 222 31.51 -46.36 6.27
N ARG A 223 31.65 -45.53 5.22
CA ARG A 223 30.82 -44.33 4.99
C ARG A 223 29.52 -44.67 4.28
N TRP A 224 28.68 -45.45 4.95
CA TRP A 224 27.32 -45.79 4.55
C TRP A 224 26.48 -45.84 5.82
N ASN A 225 25.18 -45.57 5.72
CA ASN A 225 24.28 -45.62 6.87
C ASN A 225 23.04 -46.40 6.54
N PHE A 226 22.47 -47.06 7.53
CA PHE A 226 21.13 -47.62 7.43
C PHE A 226 20.25 -47.07 8.55
N VAL A 227 18.96 -46.98 8.28
CA VAL A 227 17.96 -46.56 9.26
C VAL A 227 16.72 -47.44 9.12
N ILE A 228 16.02 -47.61 10.24
CA ILE A 228 14.68 -48.21 10.24
C ILE A 228 13.67 -47.08 10.29
N ILE A 229 12.71 -47.12 9.35
CA ILE A 229 11.68 -46.10 9.23
C ILE A 229 10.75 -46.17 10.44
N LEU A 230 10.54 -45.03 11.07
CA LEU A 230 9.60 -44.84 12.18
C LEU A 230 8.21 -44.45 11.67
N THR A 231 8.12 -43.49 10.76
CA THR A 231 6.85 -43.05 10.17
C THR A 231 6.98 -42.83 8.67
N VAL A 232 5.86 -43.00 7.96
CA VAL A 232 5.72 -42.76 6.52
C VAL A 232 4.45 -41.95 6.29
N THR A 233 4.60 -40.80 5.63
CA THR A 233 3.48 -39.92 5.28
C THR A 233 3.53 -39.60 3.79
N ALA A 234 2.51 -40.02 3.05
CA ALA A 234 2.40 -39.70 1.63
C ALA A 234 1.83 -38.28 1.43
N ASP A 235 2.52 -37.47 0.65
CA ASP A 235 2.10 -36.14 0.22
C ASP A 235 1.74 -36.21 -1.28
N ALA A 236 0.47 -36.53 -1.54
CA ALA A 236 -0.06 -36.66 -2.89
C ALA A 236 -0.07 -35.34 -3.67
N LYS A 237 -0.16 -34.20 -2.98
CA LYS A 237 -0.20 -32.87 -3.62
C LYS A 237 1.14 -32.53 -4.30
N ASN A 238 2.25 -32.96 -3.69
CA ASN A 238 3.60 -32.65 -4.19
C ASN A 238 4.34 -33.89 -4.73
N ASP A 239 3.62 -34.99 -4.97
CA ASP A 239 4.15 -36.29 -5.42
C ASP A 239 5.42 -36.72 -4.67
N ARG A 240 5.33 -36.78 -3.33
CA ARG A 240 6.45 -37.16 -2.47
C ARG A 240 6.00 -37.94 -1.25
N THR A 241 6.93 -38.67 -0.63
CA THR A 241 6.74 -39.41 0.62
C THR A 241 7.72 -38.87 1.67
N TYR A 242 7.21 -38.43 2.82
CA TYR A 242 8.00 -38.03 3.97
C TYR A 242 8.23 -39.23 4.89
N VAL A 243 9.48 -39.43 5.32
CA VAL A 243 9.87 -40.53 6.20
C VAL A 243 10.72 -40.01 7.34
N THR A 244 10.56 -40.59 8.53
CA THR A 244 11.35 -40.27 9.72
C THR A 244 11.97 -41.51 10.35
N TRP A 245 13.01 -41.32 11.15
CA TRP A 245 13.69 -42.39 11.90
C TRP A 245 14.27 -41.84 13.23
N GLU A 246 14.50 -42.73 14.20
CA GLU A 246 14.80 -42.32 15.59
C GLU A 246 16.23 -41.78 15.78
N LYS A 247 17.23 -42.54 15.30
CA LYS A 247 18.66 -42.25 15.47
C LYS A 247 19.21 -41.51 14.27
N GLY A 248 19.84 -40.37 14.50
CA GLY A 248 20.43 -39.58 13.42
C GLY A 248 21.56 -40.32 12.68
N LEU A 249 21.77 -39.97 11.42
CA LEU A 249 22.86 -40.53 10.61
C LEU A 249 24.25 -40.32 11.26
N VAL A 250 25.12 -41.33 11.22
CA VAL A 250 26.47 -41.31 11.81
C VAL A 250 27.51 -41.49 10.70
N GLN A 251 28.29 -40.44 10.41
CA GLN A 251 29.26 -40.43 9.29
C GLN A 251 28.64 -40.84 7.92
N PRO A 252 27.55 -40.19 7.48
CA PRO A 252 26.91 -40.55 6.23
C PRO A 252 27.86 -40.37 5.03
N PRO A 253 27.55 -41.02 3.89
CA PRO A 253 28.19 -40.72 2.62
C PRO A 253 27.95 -39.25 2.25
N ILE A 254 28.93 -38.63 1.61
CA ILE A 254 28.91 -37.21 1.22
C ILE A 254 28.93 -37.02 -0.30
N GLN A 255 29.35 -38.03 -1.07
CA GLN A 255 29.44 -37.94 -2.53
C GLN A 255 28.37 -38.80 -3.22
N ASN A 256 27.54 -38.17 -4.07
CA ASN A 256 26.56 -38.84 -4.94
C ASN A 256 25.72 -39.89 -4.19
N VAL A 257 25.16 -39.47 -3.07
CA VAL A 257 24.43 -40.35 -2.16
C VAL A 257 23.18 -40.91 -2.87
N LYS A 258 22.99 -42.20 -2.74
CA LYS A 258 21.83 -42.95 -3.24
C LYS A 258 21.12 -43.60 -2.06
N VAL A 259 19.80 -43.58 -2.11
CA VAL A 259 18.95 -44.21 -1.10
C VAL A 259 18.35 -45.49 -1.68
N TYR A 260 18.36 -46.56 -0.89
CA TYR A 260 17.74 -47.84 -1.26
C TYR A 260 16.81 -48.32 -0.16
N ALA A 261 15.67 -48.87 -0.54
CA ALA A 261 14.79 -49.64 0.34
C ALA A 261 15.02 -51.13 0.14
N PHE A 262 15.00 -51.92 1.20
CA PHE A 262 15.07 -53.38 1.11
C PHE A 262 13.66 -53.97 1.12
N ARG A 263 13.33 -54.73 0.08
CA ARG A 263 11.98 -55.28 -0.11
C ARG A 263 11.81 -56.73 0.37
N GLN A 264 12.91 -57.37 0.75
CA GLN A 264 12.90 -58.76 1.16
C GLN A 264 13.78 -58.97 2.39
N LEU A 265 13.23 -59.60 3.42
CA LEU A 265 14.00 -60.20 4.50
C LEU A 265 14.26 -61.67 4.17
N ALA A 266 15.48 -62.12 4.43
CA ALA A 266 15.90 -63.50 4.26
C ALA A 266 16.70 -63.95 5.49
N ALA A 267 16.88 -65.24 5.62
CA ALA A 267 17.78 -65.84 6.61
C ALA A 267 18.85 -66.68 5.90
N ARG A 268 19.89 -67.07 6.62
CA ARG A 268 20.84 -68.07 6.10
C ARG A 268 20.17 -69.43 6.07
N PHE A 269 20.40 -70.23 5.03
CA PHE A 269 19.89 -71.61 4.98
C PHE A 269 20.32 -72.38 6.25
N GLY A 270 19.40 -73.07 6.92
CA GLY A 270 19.69 -73.74 8.19
C GLY A 270 19.47 -72.89 9.46
N HIS A 271 18.96 -71.65 9.36
CA HIS A 271 18.62 -70.84 10.55
C HIS A 271 17.64 -71.57 11.50
N ASN A 272 16.71 -72.31 10.92
CA ASN A 272 15.68 -73.09 11.60
C ASN A 272 16.02 -74.60 11.67
N ALA A 273 17.27 -74.99 11.43
CA ALA A 273 17.67 -76.37 11.52
C ALA A 273 17.37 -76.91 12.93
N PRO A 274 16.83 -78.14 13.07
CA PRO A 274 16.60 -78.74 14.38
C PRO A 274 17.92 -78.93 15.13
N ASP A 275 17.85 -79.00 16.46
CA ASP A 275 19.00 -79.41 17.26
C ASP A 275 19.40 -80.83 16.84
N PRO A 276 20.64 -81.07 16.38
CA PRO A 276 21.07 -82.40 15.94
C PRO A 276 20.95 -83.46 17.05
N ASN A 277 20.99 -83.06 18.32
CA ASN A 277 20.80 -83.96 19.47
C ASN A 277 19.34 -84.43 19.64
N LEU A 278 18.38 -83.75 19.02
CA LEU A 278 16.97 -84.17 18.99
C LEU A 278 16.66 -85.07 17.78
N VAL A 279 17.58 -85.18 16.81
CA VAL A 279 17.41 -85.96 15.59
C VAL A 279 18.05 -87.35 15.73
N THR A 280 18.95 -87.55 16.70
CA THR A 280 19.52 -88.86 17.02
C THR A 280 18.56 -89.71 17.85
N GLY A 281 18.31 -90.95 17.41
CA GLY A 281 17.43 -91.88 18.12
C GLY A 281 17.94 -92.26 19.53
N PRO A 282 17.08 -92.87 20.37
CA PRO A 282 17.42 -93.19 21.76
C PRO A 282 18.62 -94.13 21.83
N GLY A 283 19.78 -93.60 22.28
CA GLY A 283 21.05 -94.32 22.39
C GLY A 283 22.26 -93.63 21.73
N GLY A 284 22.05 -92.57 20.92
CA GLY A 284 23.13 -91.76 20.38
C GLY A 284 23.66 -90.75 21.40
N GLY A 285 24.97 -90.73 21.66
CA GLY A 285 25.61 -89.67 22.45
C GLY A 285 25.42 -88.28 21.81
N ALA A 286 25.60 -87.21 22.58
CA ALA A 286 25.51 -85.84 22.08
C ALA A 286 26.44 -85.65 20.86
N VAL A 287 25.89 -85.27 19.71
CA VAL A 287 26.62 -85.16 18.43
C VAL A 287 27.27 -83.77 18.27
N GLY A 288 26.94 -82.81 19.14
CA GLY A 288 27.46 -81.45 19.08
C GLY A 288 26.68 -80.59 18.09
N THR A 289 27.36 -79.81 17.24
CA THR A 289 26.76 -78.99 16.18
C THR A 289 26.76 -79.70 14.83
N TRP A 290 25.89 -79.29 13.90
CA TRP A 290 25.91 -79.84 12.55
C TRP A 290 27.27 -79.60 11.85
N ALA A 291 27.75 -80.56 11.07
CA ALA A 291 28.98 -80.39 10.29
C ALA A 291 28.89 -79.19 9.34
N GLY A 292 29.80 -78.22 9.46
CA GLY A 292 29.82 -77.01 8.63
C GLY A 292 28.74 -75.97 8.95
N PHE A 293 28.05 -76.09 10.10
CA PHE A 293 27.03 -75.14 10.53
C PHE A 293 27.61 -73.72 10.67
N ASP A 294 28.81 -73.62 11.24
CA ASP A 294 29.54 -72.37 11.48
C ASP A 294 30.40 -71.95 10.28
N ASN A 295 30.11 -72.44 9.07
CA ASN A 295 30.77 -71.94 7.87
C ASN A 295 30.15 -70.59 7.47
N TYR A 296 30.88 -69.53 7.79
CA TYR A 296 30.45 -68.15 7.57
C TYR A 296 30.81 -67.58 6.18
N GLY A 297 31.56 -68.32 5.35
CA GLY A 297 32.15 -67.81 4.11
C GLY A 297 31.17 -67.43 2.99
N SER A 298 31.75 -66.86 1.92
CA SER A 298 31.10 -66.53 0.64
C SER A 298 31.65 -67.48 -0.45
N PRO A 299 30.82 -68.13 -1.29
CA PRO A 299 29.37 -67.95 -1.45
C PRO A 299 28.57 -68.58 -0.31
N MET A 300 27.38 -68.03 -0.07
CA MET A 300 26.45 -68.54 0.95
C MET A 300 25.04 -68.72 0.38
N ASP A 301 24.25 -69.57 1.04
CA ASP A 301 22.89 -69.87 0.62
C ASP A 301 21.88 -69.25 1.58
N LEU A 302 20.89 -68.57 1.02
CA LEU A 302 19.72 -68.06 1.72
C LEU A 302 18.70 -69.19 1.95
N ASP A 303 17.81 -68.99 2.92
CA ASP A 303 16.80 -69.95 3.38
C ASP A 303 15.78 -70.36 2.30
N SER A 304 15.58 -69.53 1.27
CA SER A 304 14.63 -69.78 0.19
C SER A 304 15.14 -69.28 -1.18
N ALA A 305 14.35 -69.57 -2.22
CA ALA A 305 14.56 -69.06 -3.58
C ALA A 305 13.89 -67.68 -3.74
N TYR A 306 14.72 -66.64 -3.88
CA TYR A 306 14.32 -65.25 -4.00
C TYR A 306 14.70 -64.70 -5.39
N PRO A 307 13.85 -64.90 -6.41
CA PRO A 307 14.18 -64.58 -7.81
C PRO A 307 14.37 -63.08 -8.07
N LYS A 308 13.89 -62.21 -7.16
CA LYS A 308 14.01 -60.75 -7.26
C LYS A 308 15.32 -60.21 -6.69
N ILE A 309 16.12 -61.02 -6.02
CA ILE A 309 17.48 -60.64 -5.61
C ILE A 309 18.37 -60.79 -6.85
N VAL A 310 19.09 -59.73 -7.22
CA VAL A 310 19.88 -59.65 -8.46
C VAL A 310 21.34 -59.33 -8.18
N ALA A 311 22.24 -59.70 -9.09
CA ALA A 311 23.63 -59.29 -8.99
C ALA A 311 23.74 -57.75 -9.00
N GLN A 312 24.78 -57.23 -8.35
CA GLN A 312 25.06 -55.82 -8.11
C GLN A 312 24.11 -55.09 -7.16
N SER A 313 23.05 -55.76 -6.65
CA SER A 313 22.20 -55.20 -5.60
C SER A 313 22.93 -55.18 -4.25
N TRP A 314 22.47 -54.31 -3.36
CA TRP A 314 22.95 -54.26 -1.98
C TRP A 314 22.27 -55.35 -1.14
N THR A 315 22.98 -55.81 -0.12
CA THR A 315 22.43 -56.67 0.93
C THR A 315 23.08 -56.31 2.26
N MET A 316 22.31 -56.33 3.33
CA MET A 316 22.76 -55.92 4.66
C MET A 316 22.46 -57.01 5.67
N PHE A 317 23.46 -57.34 6.48
CA PHE A 317 23.40 -58.41 7.46
C PHE A 317 23.32 -57.76 8.83
N VAL A 318 22.37 -58.22 9.65
CA VAL A 318 22.13 -57.70 10.99
C VAL A 318 22.05 -58.89 11.94
N ASN A 319 22.84 -58.90 13.01
CA ASN A 319 22.75 -59.94 14.05
C ASN A 319 21.86 -59.48 15.23
N THR A 320 21.63 -60.37 16.20
CA THR A 320 20.85 -60.07 17.41
C THR A 320 21.52 -59.08 18.35
N ASP A 321 22.85 -58.97 18.29
CA ASP A 321 23.64 -58.04 19.11
C ASP A 321 23.64 -56.61 18.54
N GLY A 322 23.09 -56.43 17.33
CA GLY A 322 22.96 -55.15 16.64
C GLY A 322 24.16 -54.79 15.76
N ASP A 323 25.11 -55.70 15.55
CA ASP A 323 26.15 -55.55 14.54
C ASP A 323 25.53 -55.56 13.15
N VAL A 324 26.01 -54.66 12.29
CA VAL A 324 25.51 -54.49 10.94
C VAL A 324 26.65 -54.38 9.95
N GLN A 325 26.56 -55.14 8.86
CA GLN A 325 27.53 -55.06 7.76
C GLN A 325 26.82 -54.99 6.41
N LEU A 326 27.30 -54.08 5.56
CA LEU A 326 26.82 -53.90 4.19
C LEU A 326 27.72 -54.63 3.19
N TYR A 327 27.07 -55.42 2.32
CA TYR A 327 27.73 -56.12 1.22
C TYR A 327 27.04 -55.80 -0.10
N ARG A 328 27.78 -56.01 -1.19
CA ARG A 328 27.26 -55.97 -2.55
C ARG A 328 27.28 -57.36 -3.15
N ILE A 329 26.20 -57.77 -3.80
CA ILE A 329 26.12 -59.11 -4.38
C ILE A 329 26.89 -59.14 -5.70
N LYS A 330 28.01 -59.86 -5.75
CA LYS A 330 28.82 -60.04 -6.96
C LYS A 330 28.20 -61.01 -7.95
N ALA A 331 27.63 -62.11 -7.46
CA ALA A 331 27.01 -63.15 -8.29
C ALA A 331 25.86 -63.85 -7.55
N ILE A 332 24.93 -64.42 -8.31
CA ILE A 332 23.76 -65.16 -7.80
C ILE A 332 23.60 -66.47 -8.58
N ALA A 333 23.20 -67.53 -7.87
CA ALA A 333 22.76 -68.76 -8.48
C ALA A 333 21.59 -69.39 -7.71
N PHE A 334 20.76 -70.19 -8.37
CA PHE A 334 19.64 -70.90 -7.75
C PHE A 334 19.92 -72.40 -7.78
N HIS A 335 19.89 -73.04 -6.62
CA HIS A 335 20.21 -74.47 -6.48
C HIS A 335 19.24 -75.14 -5.52
N SER A 336 19.15 -76.48 -5.59
CA SER A 336 18.56 -77.26 -4.50
C SER A 336 19.65 -77.60 -3.50
N ARG A 337 19.39 -77.40 -2.20
CA ARG A 337 20.31 -77.72 -1.12
C ARG A 337 19.64 -78.67 -0.13
N ALA A 338 20.37 -79.71 0.28
CA ALA A 338 19.94 -80.65 1.30
C ALA A 338 21.06 -80.78 2.35
N ASP A 339 20.95 -80.03 3.45
CA ASP A 339 21.88 -80.01 4.58
C ASP A 339 21.09 -79.77 5.87
N PHE A 340 21.65 -80.13 7.03
CA PHE A 340 21.08 -79.81 8.35
C PHE A 340 19.66 -80.36 8.59
N ALA A 341 19.35 -81.51 7.99
CA ALA A 341 18.02 -82.12 7.95
C ALA A 341 16.93 -81.23 7.31
N LEU A 342 17.33 -80.26 6.48
CA LEU A 342 16.47 -79.42 5.68
C LEU A 342 16.74 -79.67 4.19
N SER A 343 15.73 -79.50 3.36
CA SER A 343 15.86 -79.60 1.90
C SER A 343 14.98 -78.57 1.22
N GLY A 344 15.53 -77.85 0.25
CA GLY A 344 14.78 -76.80 -0.45
C GLY A 344 15.54 -76.16 -1.59
N LYS A 345 14.83 -75.34 -2.38
CA LYS A 345 15.46 -74.45 -3.35
C LYS A 345 15.95 -73.20 -2.63
N VAL A 346 17.19 -72.82 -2.89
CA VAL A 346 17.88 -71.72 -2.21
C VAL A 346 18.44 -70.72 -3.20
N THR A 347 18.68 -69.50 -2.73
CA THR A 347 19.42 -68.46 -3.44
C THR A 347 20.85 -68.46 -2.93
N ARG A 348 21.81 -68.82 -3.79
CA ARG A 348 23.24 -68.70 -3.52
C ARG A 348 23.71 -67.30 -3.88
N ILE A 349 24.27 -66.57 -2.94
CA ILE A 349 24.85 -65.24 -3.14
C ILE A 349 26.37 -65.28 -2.93
N THR A 350 27.10 -64.60 -3.81
CA THR A 350 28.53 -64.31 -3.64
C THR A 350 28.68 -62.82 -3.33
N LEU A 351 29.30 -62.49 -2.21
CA LEU A 351 29.51 -61.11 -1.75
C LEU A 351 30.80 -60.50 -2.35
N ASP A 352 30.85 -59.18 -2.41
CA ASP A 352 31.99 -58.39 -2.88
C ASP A 352 33.20 -58.41 -1.93
N ILE A 353 32.92 -58.43 -0.62
CA ILE A 353 33.90 -58.56 0.47
C ILE A 353 33.47 -59.69 1.44
N THR A 354 34.40 -60.13 2.29
CA THR A 354 34.16 -61.15 3.32
C THR A 354 34.31 -60.63 4.75
N ASP A 355 34.52 -59.33 4.90
CA ASP A 355 34.74 -58.67 6.18
C ASP A 355 33.61 -58.98 7.16
N HIS A 356 33.96 -59.26 8.42
CA HIS A 356 33.03 -59.44 9.53
C HIS A 356 31.98 -60.56 9.37
N LEU A 357 32.10 -61.43 8.37
CA LEU A 357 31.13 -62.51 8.16
C LEU A 357 30.98 -63.47 9.35
N ASN A 358 32.03 -63.60 10.16
CA ASN A 358 32.04 -64.39 11.39
C ASN A 358 31.12 -63.84 12.50
N LEU A 359 30.68 -62.57 12.41
CA LEU A 359 29.71 -61.98 13.34
C LEU A 359 28.25 -62.38 13.03
N PHE A 360 28.02 -62.97 11.84
CA PHE A 360 26.70 -63.23 11.30
C PHE A 360 26.38 -64.74 11.29
N GLY A 361 26.14 -65.28 12.48
CA GLY A 361 25.73 -66.67 12.69
C GLY A 361 24.40 -67.04 12.04
N ARG A 362 24.20 -68.31 11.67
CA ARG A 362 23.00 -68.73 10.92
C ARG A 362 21.69 -68.40 11.62
N ARG A 363 21.61 -68.59 12.94
CA ARG A 363 20.37 -68.43 13.72
C ARG A 363 20.05 -66.99 14.10
N GLU A 364 21.07 -66.15 14.16
CA GLU A 364 21.01 -64.79 14.73
C GLU A 364 21.01 -63.72 13.64
N THR A 365 21.23 -64.09 12.37
CA THR A 365 21.34 -63.13 11.26
C THR A 365 20.04 -62.95 10.50
N VAL A 366 19.62 -61.70 10.37
CA VAL A 366 18.62 -61.25 9.41
C VAL A 366 19.33 -60.62 8.21
N ILE A 367 18.94 -61.01 7.01
CA ILE A 367 19.50 -60.52 5.76
C ILE A 367 18.47 -59.64 5.06
N TYR A 368 18.76 -58.35 4.96
CA TYR A 368 18.01 -57.40 4.14
C TYR A 368 18.51 -57.52 2.69
N ALA A 369 17.59 -57.79 1.77
CA ALA A 369 17.90 -58.01 0.36
C ALA A 369 16.84 -57.38 -0.54
N GLN A 370 16.99 -57.59 -1.86
CA GLN A 370 16.15 -56.95 -2.88
C GLN A 370 16.17 -55.41 -2.72
N SER A 371 17.37 -54.82 -2.76
CA SER A 371 17.55 -53.37 -2.66
C SER A 371 16.96 -52.67 -3.88
N GLU A 372 16.01 -51.77 -3.67
CA GLU A 372 15.35 -50.94 -4.68
C GLU A 372 15.77 -49.48 -4.49
N ARG A 373 16.22 -48.82 -5.55
CA ARG A 373 16.66 -47.42 -5.46
C ARG A 373 15.45 -46.50 -5.36
N LEU A 374 15.49 -45.58 -4.40
CA LEU A 374 14.54 -44.48 -4.28
C LEU A 374 15.24 -43.15 -4.59
N GLU A 375 14.53 -42.25 -5.28
CA GLU A 375 15.01 -40.90 -5.54
C GLU A 375 14.64 -39.99 -4.37
N MET A 376 15.60 -39.25 -3.83
CA MET A 376 15.33 -38.18 -2.87
C MET A 376 14.80 -36.95 -3.60
N THR A 377 13.98 -36.16 -2.92
CA THR A 377 13.44 -34.89 -3.43
C THR A 377 13.51 -33.81 -2.34
N SER A 378 13.28 -32.55 -2.73
CA SER A 378 13.31 -31.40 -1.82
C SER A 378 12.08 -31.38 -0.88
N GLY A 379 12.31 -31.00 0.37
CA GLY A 379 11.27 -30.78 1.38
C GLY A 379 10.63 -29.39 1.26
N PRO A 380 9.51 -29.13 1.95
CA PRO A 380 8.93 -27.79 2.01
C PRO A 380 9.88 -26.84 2.76
N LEU A 381 9.98 -25.58 2.30
CA LEU A 381 10.76 -24.55 2.98
C LEU A 381 9.94 -24.00 4.17
N VAL A 382 9.98 -24.67 5.32
CA VAL A 382 9.22 -24.29 6.54
C VAL A 382 10.04 -23.45 7.54
N THR A 383 11.37 -23.54 7.48
CA THR A 383 12.30 -22.82 8.35
C THR A 383 12.53 -21.40 7.82
N PRO A 384 12.15 -20.34 8.57
CA PRO A 384 12.44 -18.97 8.19
C PRO A 384 13.93 -18.67 8.23
N ALA A 385 14.33 -17.60 7.53
CA ALA A 385 15.68 -17.08 7.61
C ALA A 385 16.05 -16.68 9.04
N ALA A 386 17.33 -16.80 9.39
CA ALA A 386 17.83 -16.36 10.69
C ALA A 386 17.54 -14.86 10.90
N GLY A 387 17.03 -14.49 12.08
CA GLY A 387 16.67 -13.11 12.40
C GLY A 387 15.34 -12.61 11.81
N SER A 388 14.61 -13.46 11.08
CA SER A 388 13.26 -13.15 10.61
C SER A 388 12.26 -13.02 11.77
N ILE A 389 11.22 -12.19 11.61
CA ILE A 389 10.20 -12.02 12.66
C ILE A 389 9.38 -13.30 12.79
N ALA A 390 9.04 -13.97 11.68
CA ALA A 390 8.35 -15.24 11.70
C ALA A 390 9.11 -16.32 12.48
N GLY A 391 10.44 -16.31 12.44
CA GLY A 391 11.28 -17.22 13.23
C GLY A 391 11.10 -17.06 14.75
N ALA A 392 10.66 -15.88 15.21
CA ALA A 392 10.42 -15.57 16.62
C ALA A 392 8.95 -15.76 17.07
N LEU A 393 8.04 -16.09 16.15
CA LEU A 393 6.60 -16.25 16.42
C LEU A 393 6.20 -17.73 16.41
N ALA A 394 5.11 -18.08 17.11
CA ALA A 394 4.49 -19.40 16.99
C ALA A 394 3.89 -19.58 15.59
N ARG A 395 4.09 -20.75 14.99
CA ARG A 395 3.66 -21.07 13.60
C ARG A 395 3.23 -22.51 13.48
N ASP A 396 2.27 -22.76 12.58
CA ASP A 396 1.92 -24.12 12.18
C ASP A 396 3.18 -24.83 11.64
N PRO A 397 3.45 -26.10 12.04
CA PRO A 397 4.64 -26.82 11.60
C PRO A 397 4.79 -26.94 10.08
N ASP A 398 3.66 -27.03 9.37
CA ASP A 398 3.61 -27.18 7.92
C ASP A 398 3.54 -25.84 7.16
N LEU A 399 3.50 -24.70 7.88
CA LEU A 399 3.50 -23.39 7.26
C LEU A 399 4.85 -23.14 6.59
N LEU A 400 4.84 -22.90 5.29
CA LEU A 400 6.01 -22.42 4.57
C LEU A 400 6.51 -21.13 5.23
N ALA A 401 7.83 -20.99 5.34
CA ALA A 401 8.46 -19.78 5.81
C ALA A 401 7.89 -18.59 5.03
N PRO A 402 7.30 -17.57 5.68
CA PRO A 402 6.68 -16.47 4.95
C PRO A 402 7.68 -15.69 4.11
N ILE A 403 7.14 -14.90 3.19
CA ILE A 403 7.92 -13.84 2.53
C ILE A 403 7.79 -12.60 3.42
N GLU A 404 8.94 -12.11 3.90
CA GLU A 404 9.05 -10.92 4.73
C GLU A 404 10.42 -10.27 4.58
N GLY A 405 10.57 -9.05 5.10
CA GLY A 405 11.87 -8.40 5.17
C GLY A 405 12.33 -7.90 3.79
N SER A 406 13.63 -7.98 3.55
CA SER A 406 14.26 -7.48 2.31
C SER A 406 14.90 -8.59 1.48
N VAL A 407 14.70 -9.87 1.79
CA VAL A 407 15.38 -10.97 1.08
C VAL A 407 14.36 -11.98 0.56
N ILE A 408 14.36 -12.19 -0.76
CA ILE A 408 13.48 -13.16 -1.43
C ILE A 408 14.34 -14.07 -2.30
N GLU A 409 14.36 -15.35 -1.97
CA GLU A 409 14.95 -16.37 -2.84
C GLU A 409 13.90 -16.87 -3.85
N LEU A 410 14.27 -16.90 -5.13
CA LEU A 410 13.43 -17.34 -6.24
C LEU A 410 13.59 -18.85 -6.50
N ASP A 411 12.64 -19.44 -7.22
CA ASP A 411 12.64 -20.87 -7.55
C ASP A 411 13.66 -21.27 -8.64
N ARG A 412 14.21 -20.28 -9.35
CA ARG A 412 15.17 -20.47 -10.45
C ARG A 412 16.18 -19.32 -10.54
N LEU A 413 17.16 -19.50 -11.44
CA LEU A 413 18.00 -18.39 -11.88
C LEU A 413 17.21 -17.49 -12.83
N VAL A 414 17.22 -16.20 -12.56
CA VAL A 414 16.63 -15.15 -13.38
C VAL A 414 17.75 -14.20 -13.80
N PRO A 415 18.16 -14.20 -15.08
CA PRO A 415 19.20 -13.31 -15.58
C PRO A 415 18.71 -11.86 -15.73
N ALA A 416 19.67 -10.94 -15.82
CA ALA A 416 19.49 -9.51 -16.14
C ALA A 416 18.59 -8.71 -15.17
N LEU A 417 18.31 -9.24 -13.99
CA LEU A 417 17.59 -8.50 -12.96
C LEU A 417 18.59 -7.63 -12.18
N ASP A 418 18.75 -6.38 -12.61
CA ASP A 418 19.75 -5.45 -12.06
C ASP A 418 19.25 -4.66 -10.85
N ALA A 419 20.19 -4.05 -10.11
CA ALA A 419 19.88 -3.08 -9.07
C ALA A 419 19.07 -1.89 -9.61
N GLY A 420 18.18 -1.34 -8.79
CA GLY A 420 17.22 -0.30 -9.15
C GLY A 420 15.95 -0.81 -9.86
N ARG A 421 15.88 -2.12 -10.21
CA ARG A 421 14.69 -2.68 -10.84
C ARG A 421 13.51 -2.71 -9.86
N LYS A 422 12.37 -2.17 -10.28
CA LYS A 422 11.11 -2.22 -9.52
C LYS A 422 10.46 -3.60 -9.65
N GLY A 423 9.95 -4.12 -8.54
CA GLY A 423 9.22 -5.37 -8.45
C GLY A 423 7.92 -5.20 -7.69
N LEU A 424 6.85 -5.81 -8.20
CA LEU A 424 5.54 -5.87 -7.56
C LEU A 424 5.36 -7.22 -6.89
N ILE A 425 5.49 -7.26 -5.56
CA ILE A 425 5.26 -8.45 -4.74
C ILE A 425 3.76 -8.56 -4.53
N THR A 426 3.14 -9.57 -5.12
CA THR A 426 1.68 -9.75 -5.10
C THR A 426 1.35 -11.10 -4.52
N GLY A 427 0.58 -11.13 -3.44
CA GLY A 427 0.23 -12.36 -2.73
C GLY A 427 -0.82 -12.13 -1.64
N LYS A 428 -1.23 -13.21 -0.97
CA LYS A 428 -2.13 -13.14 0.17
C LYS A 428 -1.32 -12.97 1.46
N LEU A 429 -1.92 -12.30 2.44
CA LEU A 429 -1.34 -12.14 3.77
C LEU A 429 -1.54 -13.41 4.60
N LEU A 430 -0.60 -13.70 5.49
CA LEU A 430 -0.80 -14.76 6.48
C LEU A 430 -1.98 -14.46 7.40
N ARG A 431 -2.54 -15.51 8.00
CA ARG A 431 -3.49 -15.41 9.11
C ARG A 431 -2.80 -15.70 10.44
N ALA A 432 -3.38 -15.20 11.52
CA ALA A 432 -2.99 -15.50 12.89
C ALA A 432 -4.16 -16.16 13.61
N ARG A 433 -3.97 -17.41 14.06
CA ARG A 433 -4.95 -18.19 14.80
C ARG A 433 -4.71 -18.11 16.29
N MET A 434 -5.77 -17.87 17.04
CA MET A 434 -5.76 -17.82 18.50
C MET A 434 -5.52 -19.20 19.12
N ALA A 435 -4.44 -19.32 19.92
CA ALA A 435 -4.11 -20.56 20.65
C ALA A 435 -4.58 -20.55 22.12
N GLY A 436 -4.80 -19.35 22.69
CA GLY A 436 -5.21 -19.13 24.10
C GLY A 436 -6.74 -19.05 24.31
N THR A 437 -7.16 -18.51 25.46
CA THR A 437 -8.60 -18.42 25.83
C THR A 437 -9.33 -17.25 25.17
N SER A 438 -8.81 -16.03 25.29
CA SER A 438 -9.37 -14.85 24.62
C SER A 438 -8.40 -13.67 24.67
N LEU A 439 -8.35 -12.88 23.59
CA LEU A 439 -7.67 -11.58 23.56
C LEU A 439 -8.65 -10.50 23.17
N LYS A 440 -8.30 -9.24 23.42
CA LYS A 440 -9.06 -8.09 22.95
C LYS A 440 -8.26 -7.41 21.85
N LEU A 441 -8.84 -7.38 20.66
CA LEU A 441 -8.36 -6.58 19.56
C LEU A 441 -8.90 -5.17 19.71
N THR A 442 -8.01 -4.19 19.89
CA THR A 442 -8.38 -2.80 20.12
C THR A 442 -8.26 -2.03 18.83
N SER A 443 -9.29 -1.29 18.41
CA SER A 443 -9.22 -0.41 17.25
C SER A 443 -8.05 0.58 17.36
N ALA A 444 -7.59 1.12 16.23
CA ALA A 444 -6.43 2.03 16.21
C ALA A 444 -6.60 3.24 17.14
N ASP A 445 -7.83 3.68 17.35
CA ASP A 445 -8.26 4.80 18.18
C ASP A 445 -8.54 4.45 19.65
N GLY A 446 -8.29 3.21 20.07
CA GLY A 446 -8.57 2.76 21.43
C GLY A 446 -10.05 2.67 21.82
N SER A 447 -10.98 3.08 20.93
CA SER A 447 -12.38 3.33 21.30
C SER A 447 -13.22 2.07 21.35
N GLN A 448 -12.77 1.01 20.67
CA GLN A 448 -13.49 -0.25 20.54
C GLN A 448 -12.56 -1.41 20.78
N THR A 449 -13.15 -2.47 21.34
CA THR A 449 -12.48 -3.75 21.46
C THR A 449 -13.37 -4.85 20.95
N VAL A 450 -12.87 -5.66 20.03
CA VAL A 450 -13.49 -6.93 19.65
C VAL A 450 -12.78 -8.04 20.43
N THR A 451 -13.54 -8.91 21.09
CA THR A 451 -12.96 -10.07 21.77
C THR A 451 -12.75 -11.17 20.73
N ILE A 452 -11.52 -11.61 20.59
CA ILE A 452 -11.12 -12.75 19.75
C ILE A 452 -11.00 -13.98 20.66
N GLY A 453 -11.80 -14.99 20.34
CA GLY A 453 -11.88 -16.25 21.05
C GLY A 453 -10.81 -17.24 20.60
N LYS A 454 -10.79 -18.39 21.26
CA LYS A 454 -9.94 -19.51 20.88
C LYS A 454 -10.28 -19.98 19.45
N ASP A 455 -9.25 -20.33 18.67
CA ASP A 455 -9.34 -20.85 17.30
C ASP A 455 -9.80 -19.83 16.23
N ASP A 456 -10.18 -18.61 16.62
CA ASP A 456 -10.42 -17.52 15.67
C ASP A 456 -9.16 -17.25 14.84
N SER A 457 -9.34 -17.09 13.52
CA SER A 457 -8.26 -16.90 12.55
C SER A 457 -8.44 -15.60 11.80
N LEU A 458 -7.55 -14.64 12.07
CA LEU A 458 -7.65 -13.28 11.57
C LEU A 458 -6.54 -12.98 10.56
N THR A 459 -6.80 -12.12 9.57
CA THR A 459 -5.77 -11.68 8.62
C THR A 459 -4.75 -10.77 9.31
N LEU A 460 -3.47 -11.03 9.12
CA LEU A 460 -2.39 -10.18 9.61
C LEU A 460 -2.13 -9.03 8.64
N THR A 461 -2.63 -7.83 8.94
CA THR A 461 -2.62 -6.69 7.99
C THR A 461 -1.30 -5.94 7.93
N THR A 462 -0.46 -6.06 8.96
CA THR A 462 0.88 -5.47 8.96
C THR A 462 1.90 -6.40 9.61
N ARG A 463 3.17 -6.19 9.31
CA ARG A 463 4.27 -6.90 9.93
C ARG A 463 4.27 -6.70 11.47
N PRO A 464 4.25 -7.77 12.28
CA PRO A 464 4.25 -7.66 13.73
C PRO A 464 5.49 -6.93 14.24
N THR A 465 5.33 -6.13 15.29
CA THR A 465 6.45 -5.48 15.96
C THR A 465 6.83 -6.29 17.19
N LEU A 466 8.06 -6.83 17.21
CA LEU A 466 8.59 -7.53 18.38
C LEU A 466 8.87 -6.53 19.50
N LEU A 467 8.37 -6.83 20.70
CA LEU A 467 8.60 -6.03 21.90
C LEU A 467 9.64 -6.70 22.81
N ALA A 468 10.09 -5.98 23.84
CA ALA A 468 10.98 -6.53 24.86
C ALA A 468 10.34 -7.75 25.54
N GLY A 469 11.16 -8.77 25.86
CA GLY A 469 10.67 -10.03 26.42
C GLY A 469 10.01 -10.94 25.38
N ASN A 470 8.95 -11.66 25.78
CA ASN A 470 8.26 -12.65 24.95
C ASN A 470 7.00 -12.09 24.25
N SER A 471 6.83 -10.77 24.17
CA SER A 471 5.63 -10.15 23.63
C SER A 471 5.86 -9.57 22.22
N ALA A 472 4.76 -9.38 21.49
CA ALA A 472 4.72 -8.73 20.19
C ALA A 472 3.40 -7.97 20.02
N LYS A 473 3.43 -6.89 19.21
CA LYS A 473 2.24 -6.15 18.79
C LYS A 473 1.85 -6.61 17.38
N PHE A 474 0.58 -6.99 17.23
CA PHE A 474 -0.02 -7.45 15.98
C PHE A 474 -1.10 -6.46 15.55
N THR A 475 -1.26 -6.29 14.24
CA THR A 475 -2.43 -5.62 13.64
C THR A 475 -3.19 -6.67 12.86
N LEU A 476 -4.44 -6.92 13.24
CA LEU A 476 -5.24 -8.02 12.74
C LEU A 476 -6.57 -7.47 12.20
N ARG A 477 -7.12 -8.16 11.19
CA ARG A 477 -8.44 -7.89 10.65
C ARG A 477 -9.33 -9.12 10.71
N THR A 478 -10.54 -8.96 11.23
CA THR A 478 -11.57 -10.01 11.26
C THR A 478 -12.15 -10.25 9.87
N ASP A 479 -12.84 -11.37 9.67
CA ASP A 479 -13.52 -11.66 8.39
C ASP A 479 -14.69 -10.68 8.13
N GLU A 480 -15.26 -10.08 9.18
CA GLU A 480 -16.25 -8.99 9.11
C GLU A 480 -15.63 -7.61 8.82
N GLY A 481 -14.29 -7.53 8.72
CA GLY A 481 -13.57 -6.32 8.33
C GLY A 481 -13.15 -5.41 9.49
N PHE A 482 -13.37 -5.79 10.75
CA PHE A 482 -12.87 -5.01 11.89
C PHE A 482 -11.35 -5.13 11.98
N GLU A 483 -10.63 -4.01 11.89
CA GLU A 483 -9.18 -3.96 12.02
C GLU A 483 -8.77 -3.31 13.35
N GLY A 484 -7.82 -3.94 14.04
CA GLY A 484 -7.31 -3.43 15.29
C GLY A 484 -5.95 -4.00 15.65
N THR A 485 -5.41 -3.56 16.78
CA THR A 485 -4.13 -3.99 17.31
C THR A 485 -4.28 -4.75 18.62
N VAL A 486 -3.38 -5.70 18.84
CA VAL A 486 -3.29 -6.45 20.10
C VAL A 486 -1.83 -6.65 20.45
N THR A 487 -1.50 -6.44 21.73
CA THR A 487 -0.19 -6.79 22.28
C THR A 487 -0.34 -8.04 23.14
N THR A 488 0.40 -9.08 22.82
CA THR A 488 0.31 -10.38 23.51
C THR A 488 1.64 -11.12 23.44
N ASP A 489 1.77 -12.17 24.25
CA ASP A 489 2.87 -13.12 24.14
C ASP A 489 2.88 -13.82 22.78
N ARG A 490 4.07 -14.03 22.23
CA ARG A 490 4.32 -14.58 20.89
C ARG A 490 3.76 -15.99 20.68
N GLY A 491 3.46 -16.70 21.76
CA GLY A 491 2.86 -18.04 21.73
C GLY A 491 1.32 -18.06 21.69
N ASN A 492 0.65 -16.93 21.95
CA ASN A 492 -0.82 -16.87 22.00
C ASN A 492 -1.46 -16.80 20.60
N LEU A 493 -0.69 -16.37 19.60
CA LEU A 493 -1.11 -16.28 18.21
C LEU A 493 -0.18 -17.14 17.37
N ASN A 494 -0.76 -18.13 16.71
CA ASN A 494 -0.07 -19.07 15.87
C ASN A 494 -0.27 -18.67 14.39
N LEU A 495 0.79 -18.43 13.64
CA LEU A 495 0.64 -18.07 12.22
C LEU A 495 0.18 -19.28 11.41
N THR A 496 -0.76 -19.02 10.50
CA THR A 496 -1.37 -20.01 9.62
C THR A 496 -1.37 -19.52 8.17
N PRO A 497 -1.47 -20.42 7.18
CA PRO A 497 -1.59 -20.04 5.77
C PRO A 497 -2.79 -19.11 5.51
N ALA A 498 -2.77 -18.40 4.39
CA ALA A 498 -3.88 -17.59 3.95
C ALA A 498 -5.10 -18.45 3.58
N GLY A 499 -6.30 -17.92 3.81
CA GLY A 499 -7.55 -18.51 3.38
C GLY A 499 -7.75 -18.45 1.86
N GLU A 500 -8.54 -19.35 1.30
CA GLU A 500 -8.85 -19.36 -0.14
C GLU A 500 -9.58 -18.08 -0.60
N LYS A 501 -10.41 -17.50 0.27
CA LYS A 501 -11.18 -16.27 0.00
C LYS A 501 -10.44 -14.99 0.35
N ASP A 502 -9.23 -15.09 0.91
CA ASP A 502 -8.46 -13.91 1.28
C ASP A 502 -8.06 -13.10 0.06
N ALA A 503 -8.18 -11.77 0.17
CA ALA A 503 -7.78 -10.86 -0.88
C ALA A 503 -6.26 -10.91 -1.09
N THR A 504 -5.86 -10.88 -2.35
CA THR A 504 -4.47 -10.65 -2.74
C THR A 504 -4.18 -9.15 -2.62
N ILE A 505 -3.03 -8.80 -2.05
CA ILE A 505 -2.53 -7.43 -2.05
C ILE A 505 -1.21 -7.37 -2.83
N SER A 506 -0.85 -6.16 -3.22
CA SER A 506 0.41 -5.88 -3.89
C SER A 506 1.23 -4.87 -3.10
N GLU A 507 2.54 -5.06 -3.09
CA GLU A 507 3.51 -4.16 -2.50
C GLU A 507 4.64 -3.90 -3.51
N LEU A 508 4.97 -2.63 -3.74
CA LEU A 508 6.08 -2.23 -4.59
C LEU A 508 7.38 -2.29 -3.78
N ALA A 509 8.41 -2.91 -4.34
CA ALA A 509 9.76 -2.88 -3.81
C ALA A 509 10.79 -2.64 -4.92
N VAL A 510 11.95 -2.11 -4.56
CA VAL A 510 13.06 -1.90 -5.47
C VAL A 510 14.16 -2.91 -5.15
N VAL A 511 14.73 -3.52 -6.17
CA VAL A 511 15.86 -4.44 -6.04
C VAL A 511 17.12 -3.64 -5.73
N HIS A 512 17.75 -3.91 -4.59
CA HIS A 512 19.07 -3.39 -4.25
C HIS A 512 20.19 -4.22 -4.90
N GLU A 513 20.07 -5.55 -4.82
CA GLU A 513 21.08 -6.49 -5.32
C GLU A 513 20.42 -7.81 -5.72
N CYS A 514 20.97 -8.47 -6.76
CA CYS A 514 20.64 -9.83 -7.15
C CYS A 514 21.89 -10.71 -7.14
N SER A 515 21.82 -11.87 -6.48
CA SER A 515 22.95 -12.81 -6.41
C SER A 515 22.51 -14.27 -6.34
N GLY A 516 23.44 -15.22 -6.49
CA GLY A 516 23.20 -16.64 -6.20
C GLY A 516 22.61 -17.50 -7.32
N HIS A 517 22.52 -18.81 -7.04
CA HIS A 517 21.86 -19.81 -7.89
C HIS A 517 21.09 -20.81 -6.99
N PRO A 518 19.76 -20.69 -6.84
CA PRO A 518 18.84 -19.79 -7.56
C PRO A 518 19.01 -18.31 -7.19
N THR A 519 18.34 -17.41 -7.94
CA THR A 519 18.45 -15.97 -7.71
C THR A 519 17.89 -15.58 -6.35
N VAL A 520 18.66 -14.79 -5.60
CA VAL A 520 18.30 -14.15 -4.34
C VAL A 520 18.20 -12.64 -4.58
N LEU A 521 17.01 -12.10 -4.32
CA LEU A 521 16.73 -10.67 -4.38
C LEU A 521 16.96 -10.07 -3.00
N THR A 522 17.81 -9.05 -2.93
CA THR A 522 17.89 -8.14 -1.79
C THR A 522 17.16 -6.86 -2.18
N LEU A 523 16.18 -6.44 -1.40
CA LEU A 523 15.35 -5.26 -1.62
C LEU A 523 15.94 -4.04 -0.91
N GLU A 524 15.71 -2.85 -1.46
CA GLU A 524 16.05 -1.58 -0.81
C GLU A 524 15.23 -1.39 0.48
N SER A 525 15.71 -0.52 1.38
CA SER A 525 14.96 -0.17 2.59
C SER A 525 13.87 0.85 2.29
N PRO A 526 12.69 0.79 2.95
CA PRO A 526 12.33 -0.12 4.05
C PRO A 526 12.02 -1.57 3.59
N PRO A 527 12.13 -2.55 4.50
CA PRO A 527 11.70 -3.92 4.22
C PRO A 527 10.19 -4.00 3.93
N LEU A 528 9.75 -5.13 3.38
CA LEU A 528 8.32 -5.38 3.16
C LEU A 528 7.50 -5.13 4.43
N ALA A 529 6.44 -4.34 4.28
CA ALA A 529 5.52 -3.93 5.33
C ALA A 529 4.60 -5.07 5.78
N HIS A 530 4.49 -6.14 4.99
CA HIS A 530 3.58 -7.27 5.21
C HIS A 530 4.30 -8.61 5.35
N LEU A 531 3.60 -9.59 5.95
CA LEU A 531 3.98 -11.00 5.95
C LEU A 531 3.09 -11.76 4.97
N PHE A 532 3.66 -12.16 3.84
CA PHE A 532 2.93 -12.88 2.80
C PHE A 532 3.00 -14.40 2.98
N ASP A 533 1.91 -15.08 2.65
CA ASP A 533 1.89 -16.52 2.42
C ASP A 533 2.70 -16.85 1.16
N ARG A 534 3.89 -17.42 1.39
CA ARG A 534 4.86 -17.77 0.34
C ARG A 534 4.24 -18.58 -0.81
N ALA A 535 3.27 -19.46 -0.53
CA ALA A 535 2.66 -20.29 -1.57
C ALA A 535 1.82 -19.48 -2.58
N THR A 536 1.42 -18.27 -2.21
CA THR A 536 0.51 -17.41 -2.98
C THR A 536 1.24 -16.27 -3.69
N VAL A 537 2.52 -16.07 -3.37
CA VAL A 537 3.29 -14.92 -3.85
C VAL A 537 3.75 -15.11 -5.30
N THR A 538 3.56 -14.05 -6.07
CA THR A 538 4.14 -13.84 -7.39
C THR A 538 4.84 -12.48 -7.40
N ILE A 539 5.90 -12.35 -8.19
CA ILE A 539 6.66 -11.12 -8.31
C ILE A 539 6.72 -10.75 -9.79
N ALA A 540 6.21 -9.58 -10.15
CA ALA A 540 6.35 -9.04 -11.50
C ALA A 540 7.46 -7.98 -11.51
N ALA A 541 8.42 -8.08 -12.44
CA ALA A 541 9.56 -7.18 -12.52
C ALA A 541 9.58 -6.29 -13.79
N ASN A 542 8.56 -6.41 -14.63
CA ASN A 542 8.30 -5.52 -15.76
C ASN A 542 7.53 -4.27 -15.32
N VAL A 543 8.09 -3.53 -14.36
CA VAL A 543 7.41 -2.43 -13.68
C VAL A 543 8.05 -1.10 -14.05
N GLY A 544 7.22 -0.09 -14.32
CA GLY A 544 7.68 1.30 -14.35
C GLY A 544 6.57 2.32 -14.12
N ASP A 545 6.98 3.54 -13.82
CA ASP A 545 6.08 4.58 -13.34
C ASP A 545 5.27 5.21 -14.48
N ALA A 546 4.02 5.50 -14.19
CA ALA A 546 3.14 6.27 -15.06
C ALA A 546 2.41 7.35 -14.28
N THR A 547 2.14 8.45 -14.98
CA THR A 547 1.34 9.55 -14.45
C THR A 547 0.09 9.72 -15.28
N HIS A 548 -0.98 10.20 -14.63
CA HIS A 548 -2.21 10.57 -15.27
C HIS A 548 -1.96 11.69 -16.30
N GLY A 549 -2.74 11.65 -17.38
CA GLY A 549 -2.70 12.60 -18.47
C GLY A 549 -1.93 12.12 -19.69
N GLU A 550 -2.02 12.94 -20.73
CA GLU A 550 -1.45 12.70 -22.06
C GLU A 550 -0.57 13.89 -22.47
N THR A 551 0.61 13.60 -23.00
CA THR A 551 1.50 14.58 -23.61
C THR A 551 0.90 15.09 -24.94
N VAL A 552 0.77 16.41 -25.02
CA VAL A 552 0.30 17.15 -26.20
C VAL A 552 1.42 18.05 -26.70
N THR A 553 1.60 18.09 -28.03
CA THR A 553 2.49 19.04 -28.69
C THR A 553 1.70 19.86 -29.71
N GLU A 554 1.81 21.19 -29.61
CA GLU A 554 1.09 22.10 -30.51
C GLU A 554 1.87 23.38 -30.83
N ILE A 555 1.55 23.98 -31.98
CA ILE A 555 2.08 25.28 -32.39
C ILE A 555 1.15 26.36 -31.86
N LEU A 556 1.63 27.21 -30.95
CA LEU A 556 0.87 28.31 -30.38
C LEU A 556 0.70 29.47 -31.36
N GLY A 557 1.76 29.79 -32.12
CA GLY A 557 1.70 30.86 -33.11
C GLY A 557 3.08 31.33 -33.59
N SER A 558 3.10 32.56 -34.10
CA SER A 558 4.26 33.24 -34.68
C SER A 558 4.71 34.37 -33.77
N GLY A 559 5.99 34.38 -33.40
CA GLY A 559 6.59 35.48 -32.66
C GLY A 559 6.82 36.71 -33.55
N ASP A 560 6.72 37.90 -32.97
CA ASP A 560 7.00 39.19 -33.61
C ASP A 560 7.93 40.04 -32.74
N GLY A 561 9.21 40.14 -33.09
CA GLY A 561 10.20 40.88 -32.28
C GLY A 561 9.94 42.37 -32.12
N SER A 562 9.01 42.95 -32.89
CA SER A 562 8.60 44.35 -32.71
C SER A 562 7.64 44.55 -31.53
N LYS A 563 6.93 43.50 -31.08
CA LYS A 563 5.87 43.58 -30.07
C LYS A 563 6.35 43.15 -28.68
N PRO A 564 6.21 43.99 -27.64
CA PRO A 564 6.45 43.59 -26.25
C PRO A 564 5.29 42.75 -25.70
N ASN A 565 5.53 42.01 -24.60
CA ASN A 565 4.51 41.32 -23.80
C ASN A 565 3.55 40.42 -24.62
N GLN A 566 4.05 39.77 -25.67
CA GLN A 566 3.24 38.89 -26.49
C GLN A 566 2.68 37.73 -25.65
N THR A 567 1.42 37.40 -25.90
CA THR A 567 0.70 36.34 -25.21
C THR A 567 0.16 35.29 -26.17
N PHE A 568 0.14 34.04 -25.73
CA PHE A 568 -0.42 32.92 -26.47
C PHE A 568 -1.21 32.01 -25.53
N LYS A 569 -2.39 31.56 -25.96
CA LYS A 569 -3.20 30.59 -25.22
C LYS A 569 -2.82 29.17 -25.63
N LEU A 570 -2.75 28.26 -24.67
CA LEU A 570 -2.75 26.82 -24.97
C LEU A 570 -4.12 26.45 -25.58
N LYS A 571 -4.13 25.63 -26.64
CA LYS A 571 -5.37 25.37 -27.40
C LYS A 571 -6.21 24.23 -26.83
N GLN A 572 -5.62 23.37 -26.01
CA GLN A 572 -6.37 22.37 -25.26
C GLN A 572 -6.91 22.99 -23.97
N THR A 573 -8.05 22.50 -23.46
CA THR A 573 -8.61 22.95 -22.17
C THR A 573 -9.31 21.76 -21.50
N PRO A 574 -9.08 21.50 -20.19
CA PRO A 574 -8.05 22.09 -19.32
C PRO A 574 -6.63 21.73 -19.80
N ALA A 575 -5.72 22.70 -19.76
CA ALA A 575 -4.55 22.73 -20.64
C ALA A 575 -3.20 22.37 -20.01
N LEU A 576 -3.08 22.25 -18.68
CA LEU A 576 -1.77 22.05 -18.07
C LEU A 576 -1.87 21.23 -16.79
N THR A 577 -1.28 20.04 -16.87
CA THR A 577 -1.15 19.13 -15.73
C THR A 577 0.24 19.31 -15.13
N TYR A 578 0.28 19.49 -13.81
CA TYR A 578 1.53 19.50 -13.07
C TYR A 578 1.86 18.07 -12.63
N THR A 579 3.15 17.78 -12.53
CA THR A 579 3.65 16.52 -11.97
C THR A 579 4.24 16.78 -10.60
N ARG A 580 4.20 15.77 -9.73
CA ARG A 580 4.80 15.86 -8.40
C ARG A 580 6.29 16.22 -8.48
N SER A 581 6.75 17.04 -7.52
CA SER A 581 8.15 17.48 -7.41
C SER A 581 8.53 17.72 -5.95
N THR A 582 9.82 17.64 -5.62
CA THR A 582 10.38 18.02 -4.32
C THR A 582 10.54 19.54 -4.13
N ALA A 583 10.20 20.35 -5.14
CA ALA A 583 10.18 21.80 -5.04
C ALA A 583 9.25 22.29 -3.90
N PRO A 584 9.41 23.52 -3.37
CA PRO A 584 8.61 24.02 -2.24
C PRO A 584 7.08 23.95 -2.43
N GLY A 585 6.58 23.97 -3.67
CA GLY A 585 5.15 23.80 -3.98
C GLY A 585 4.67 22.36 -4.17
N GLY A 586 5.56 21.36 -4.09
CA GLY A 586 5.25 19.94 -4.27
C GLY A 586 4.95 19.52 -5.71
N ALA A 587 5.00 20.45 -6.67
CA ALA A 587 4.63 20.20 -8.05
C ALA A 587 5.40 21.08 -9.04
N GLU A 588 5.59 20.56 -10.25
CA GLU A 588 6.24 21.24 -11.36
C GLU A 588 5.38 21.23 -12.62
N SER A 589 5.47 22.33 -13.36
CA SER A 589 4.78 22.51 -14.64
C SER A 589 5.37 21.55 -15.68
N SER A 590 4.52 20.79 -16.37
CA SER A 590 4.94 19.99 -17.52
C SER A 590 5.16 20.84 -18.79
N LEU A 591 4.91 22.15 -18.73
CA LEU A 591 4.95 23.04 -19.89
C LEU A 591 6.38 23.32 -20.35
N GLN A 592 6.67 22.91 -21.58
CA GLN A 592 7.88 23.27 -22.30
C GLN A 592 7.52 24.16 -23.48
N ILE A 593 8.07 25.37 -23.50
CA ILE A 593 7.95 26.29 -24.63
C ILE A 593 9.26 26.32 -25.39
N ARG A 594 9.19 26.06 -26.69
CA ARG A 594 10.31 26.22 -27.61
C ARG A 594 10.01 27.30 -28.64
N VAL A 595 10.94 28.23 -28.81
CA VAL A 595 10.88 29.26 -29.86
C VAL A 595 12.07 29.10 -30.77
N ASN A 596 11.84 28.89 -32.07
CA ASN A 596 12.90 28.47 -33.02
C ASN A 596 13.66 27.24 -32.49
N ASP A 597 12.92 26.27 -31.93
CA ASP A 597 13.44 25.04 -31.30
C ASP A 597 14.36 25.25 -30.06
N LEU A 598 14.58 26.49 -29.62
CA LEU A 598 15.28 26.82 -28.38
C LEU A 598 14.31 26.81 -27.20
N LEU A 599 14.70 26.17 -26.08
CA LEU A 599 13.91 26.15 -24.85
C LEU A 599 13.88 27.54 -24.20
N TRP A 600 12.68 27.96 -23.80
CA TRP A 600 12.42 29.09 -22.93
C TRP A 600 12.02 28.56 -21.55
N HIS A 601 12.34 29.30 -20.49
CA HIS A 601 12.16 28.85 -19.11
C HIS A 601 10.97 29.57 -18.45
N GLU A 602 10.10 28.80 -17.82
CA GLU A 602 9.01 29.36 -17.03
C GLU A 602 9.56 30.03 -15.76
N VAL A 603 9.06 31.22 -15.43
CA VAL A 603 9.42 31.94 -14.20
C VAL A 603 8.17 32.45 -13.47
N PRO A 604 8.24 32.59 -12.12
CA PRO A 604 7.15 33.17 -11.32
C PRO A 604 6.81 34.63 -11.66
N SER A 605 7.80 35.38 -12.12
CA SER A 605 7.62 36.76 -12.56
C SER A 605 8.73 37.16 -13.51
N LEU A 606 8.37 37.98 -14.50
CA LEU A 606 9.30 38.63 -15.42
C LEU A 606 10.01 39.82 -14.77
N PHE A 607 9.50 40.32 -13.64
CA PHE A 607 10.04 41.50 -12.96
C PHE A 607 11.51 41.30 -12.55
N LYS A 608 12.34 42.34 -12.78
CA LYS A 608 13.79 42.34 -12.51
C LYS A 608 14.59 41.24 -13.23
N ARG A 609 14.07 40.66 -14.31
CA ARG A 609 14.80 39.72 -15.16
C ARG A 609 15.55 40.46 -16.27
N GLY A 610 16.64 39.88 -16.77
CA GLY A 610 17.46 40.48 -17.82
C GLY A 610 16.71 40.58 -19.15
N SER A 611 16.99 41.65 -19.91
CA SER A 611 16.35 41.92 -21.22
C SER A 611 16.62 40.88 -22.31
N ARG A 612 17.55 39.95 -22.08
CA ARG A 612 17.90 38.85 -22.99
C ARG A 612 17.56 37.47 -22.44
N ASP A 613 16.94 37.41 -21.27
CA ASP A 613 16.59 36.13 -20.64
C ASP A 613 15.44 35.48 -21.42
N ARG A 614 15.64 34.24 -21.88
CA ARG A 614 14.61 33.47 -22.58
C ARG A 614 13.63 32.88 -21.58
N ILE A 615 12.72 33.72 -21.12
CA ILE A 615 11.79 33.41 -20.05
C ILE A 615 10.34 33.73 -20.43
N PHE A 616 9.41 33.03 -19.81
CA PHE A 616 7.98 33.30 -19.92
C PHE A 616 7.30 33.11 -18.57
N THR A 617 6.09 33.63 -18.44
CA THR A 617 5.20 33.39 -17.30
C THR A 617 3.87 32.84 -17.77
N THR A 618 3.20 32.08 -16.93
CA THR A 618 1.87 31.52 -17.17
C THR A 618 0.83 32.24 -16.31
N GLU A 619 -0.38 32.37 -16.85
CA GLU A 619 -1.59 32.81 -16.15
C GLU A 619 -2.71 31.82 -16.48
N MET A 620 -3.44 31.37 -15.46
CA MET A 620 -4.52 30.40 -15.60
C MET A 620 -5.86 31.06 -15.31
N ALA A 621 -6.80 30.92 -16.24
CA ALA A 621 -8.18 31.41 -16.13
C ALA A 621 -9.12 30.34 -15.54
N ASP A 622 -10.35 30.76 -15.24
CA ASP A 622 -11.35 29.95 -14.52
C ASP A 622 -11.83 28.70 -15.27
N ASP A 623 -11.84 28.77 -16.61
CA ASP A 623 -12.17 27.63 -17.47
C ASP A 623 -11.00 26.64 -17.64
N GLY A 624 -9.87 26.87 -16.96
CA GLY A 624 -8.64 26.09 -17.13
C GLY A 624 -7.81 26.50 -18.34
N THR A 625 -8.14 27.62 -18.99
CA THR A 625 -7.31 28.20 -20.06
C THR A 625 -6.01 28.72 -19.49
N VAL A 626 -4.89 28.28 -20.06
CA VAL A 626 -3.56 28.78 -19.72
C VAL A 626 -3.07 29.73 -20.80
N THR A 627 -2.66 30.93 -20.37
CA THR A 627 -2.05 31.96 -21.21
C THR A 627 -0.58 32.09 -20.86
N VAL A 628 0.28 31.95 -21.86
CA VAL A 628 1.73 32.17 -21.78
C VAL A 628 2.03 33.61 -22.15
N ARG A 629 2.78 34.34 -21.32
CA ARG A 629 3.23 35.72 -21.56
C ARG A 629 4.76 35.79 -21.61
N PHE A 630 5.28 36.45 -22.64
CA PHE A 630 6.71 36.68 -22.85
C PHE A 630 7.16 38.09 -22.42
N GLY A 631 8.47 38.33 -22.41
CA GLY A 631 9.07 39.60 -22.00
C GLY A 631 8.82 40.78 -22.96
N ASP A 632 9.06 41.97 -22.46
CA ASP A 632 8.94 43.25 -23.19
C ASP A 632 10.29 43.78 -23.72
N GLY A 633 11.39 43.04 -23.52
CA GLY A 633 12.75 43.46 -23.87
C GLY A 633 13.43 44.34 -22.82
N VAL A 634 12.79 44.58 -21.68
CA VAL A 634 13.39 45.16 -20.46
C VAL A 634 13.37 44.11 -19.36
N CYS A 635 12.21 43.54 -19.08
CA CYS A 635 11.95 42.44 -18.17
C CYS A 635 11.74 41.15 -18.97
N GLY A 636 12.84 40.45 -19.29
CA GLY A 636 12.83 39.28 -20.17
C GLY A 636 12.95 39.62 -21.67
N ALA A 637 13.39 38.64 -22.45
CA ALA A 637 13.54 38.78 -23.90
C ALA A 637 12.21 38.90 -24.64
N ARG A 638 12.18 39.72 -25.69
CA ARG A 638 11.12 39.66 -26.70
C ARG A 638 11.28 38.40 -27.55
N LEU A 639 10.17 37.92 -28.08
CA LEU A 639 10.18 36.81 -29.02
C LEU A 639 10.93 37.19 -30.31
N PRO A 640 11.78 36.33 -30.88
CA PRO A 640 12.29 36.53 -32.23
C PRO A 640 11.15 36.41 -33.26
N SER A 641 11.19 37.25 -34.30
CA SER A 641 10.25 37.16 -35.41
C SER A 641 10.40 35.82 -36.15
N GLY A 642 9.29 35.12 -36.36
CA GLY A 642 9.28 33.87 -37.10
C GLY A 642 7.87 33.34 -37.32
N ALA A 643 7.67 32.54 -38.37
CA ALA A 643 6.38 31.92 -38.66
C ALA A 643 6.23 30.61 -37.88
N GLN A 644 5.12 30.45 -37.14
CA GLN A 644 4.79 29.22 -36.41
C GLN A 644 5.92 28.71 -35.52
N ASN A 645 6.74 29.63 -35.01
CA ASN A 645 7.98 29.30 -34.34
C ASN A 645 7.81 29.09 -32.84
N VAL A 646 6.64 29.42 -32.26
CA VAL A 646 6.33 29.19 -30.85
C VAL A 646 5.60 27.86 -30.72
N LYS A 647 6.27 26.86 -30.16
CA LYS A 647 5.75 25.50 -29.93
C LYS A 647 5.64 25.25 -28.43
N ALA A 648 4.56 24.59 -28.03
CA ALA A 648 4.34 24.13 -26.68
C ALA A 648 4.25 22.61 -26.64
N THR A 649 4.90 22.00 -25.65
CA THR A 649 4.70 20.61 -25.26
C THR A 649 4.31 20.60 -23.80
N TYR A 650 3.21 19.94 -23.45
CA TYR A 650 2.70 19.89 -22.07
C TYR A 650 1.81 18.67 -21.88
N ARG A 651 1.45 18.37 -20.63
CA ARG A 651 0.52 17.28 -20.30
C ARG A 651 -0.89 17.83 -20.06
N ARG A 652 -1.89 17.10 -20.55
CA ARG A 652 -3.33 17.33 -20.31
C ARG A 652 -3.92 16.13 -19.57
N GLY A 653 -4.73 16.40 -18.55
CA GLY A 653 -5.35 15.39 -17.69
C GLY A 653 -4.79 15.48 -16.27
N SER A 654 -5.45 16.28 -15.45
CA SER A 654 -5.09 16.57 -14.05
C SER A 654 -6.31 16.37 -13.15
N GLY A 655 -6.10 16.38 -11.84
CA GLY A 655 -7.18 16.33 -10.86
C GLY A 655 -7.46 14.93 -10.34
N LEU A 656 -8.43 14.86 -9.43
CA LEU A 656 -8.79 13.68 -8.66
C LEU A 656 -9.44 12.59 -9.51
N ASP A 657 -9.91 12.92 -10.70
CA ASP A 657 -10.36 11.96 -11.72
C ASP A 657 -9.27 10.91 -12.03
N GLY A 658 -7.99 11.26 -11.87
CA GLY A 658 -6.87 10.34 -12.05
C GLY A 658 -6.72 9.28 -10.94
N LEU A 659 -7.44 9.38 -9.81
CA LEU A 659 -7.35 8.42 -8.69
C LEU A 659 -8.06 7.09 -9.01
N VAL A 660 -7.51 6.36 -9.97
CA VAL A 660 -8.01 5.05 -10.40
C VAL A 660 -7.68 3.95 -9.39
N ARG A 661 -8.59 2.99 -9.25
CA ARG A 661 -8.41 1.85 -8.32
C ARG A 661 -7.34 0.88 -8.83
N ALA A 662 -6.80 0.06 -7.93
CA ALA A 662 -5.95 -1.06 -8.31
C ALA A 662 -6.66 -1.96 -9.32
N GLY A 663 -5.97 -2.31 -10.41
CA GLY A 663 -6.45 -3.18 -11.48
C GLY A 663 -7.37 -2.50 -12.50
N GLN A 664 -7.56 -1.18 -12.42
CA GLN A 664 -8.48 -0.46 -13.32
C GLN A 664 -7.84 -0.07 -14.66
N LEU A 665 -6.53 0.21 -14.68
CA LEU A 665 -5.76 0.47 -15.90
C LEU A 665 -5.47 -0.86 -16.58
N THR A 666 -6.15 -1.18 -17.67
CA THR A 666 -5.98 -2.48 -18.36
C THR A 666 -5.90 -2.37 -19.88
N SER A 667 -6.32 -1.24 -20.45
CA SER A 667 -6.37 -1.05 -21.90
C SER A 667 -5.09 -0.38 -22.42
N LEU A 668 -4.26 -1.12 -23.15
CA LEU A 668 -3.09 -0.56 -23.85
C LEU A 668 -3.53 0.21 -25.09
N LEU A 669 -3.35 1.54 -25.07
CA LEU A 669 -3.59 2.42 -26.22
C LEU A 669 -2.38 2.43 -27.16
N THR A 670 -1.17 2.47 -26.61
CA THR A 670 0.08 2.28 -27.37
C THR A 670 0.52 0.83 -27.23
N ARG A 671 0.66 0.09 -28.33
CA ARG A 671 1.04 -1.33 -28.33
C ARG A 671 2.37 -1.58 -29.06
N PRO A 672 3.51 -1.47 -28.37
CA PRO A 672 4.77 -2.00 -28.88
C PRO A 672 4.64 -3.50 -29.22
N PRO A 673 5.24 -3.99 -30.33
CA PRO A 673 5.21 -5.42 -30.67
C PRO A 673 5.73 -6.30 -29.52
N GLY A 674 4.99 -7.35 -29.16
CA GLY A 674 5.33 -8.28 -28.07
C GLY A 674 4.72 -7.95 -26.71
N LEU A 675 4.18 -6.73 -26.53
CA LEU A 675 3.47 -6.35 -25.31
C LEU A 675 2.01 -6.83 -25.35
N LYS A 676 1.58 -7.61 -24.36
CA LYS A 676 0.25 -8.21 -24.30
C LYS A 676 -0.76 -7.36 -23.51
N SER A 677 -0.36 -6.93 -22.32
CA SER A 677 -1.23 -6.12 -21.43
C SER A 677 -0.39 -5.27 -20.47
N ALA A 678 -1.02 -4.25 -19.90
CA ALA A 678 -0.50 -3.52 -18.76
C ALA A 678 -1.58 -3.48 -17.67
N LEU A 679 -1.15 -3.51 -16.41
CA LEU A 679 -2.03 -3.33 -15.26
C LEU A 679 -1.41 -2.43 -14.21
N ASN A 680 -2.21 -1.77 -13.37
CA ASN A 680 -1.76 -1.10 -12.16
C ASN A 680 -2.12 -1.95 -10.93
N PRO A 681 -1.19 -2.72 -10.34
CA PRO A 681 -1.53 -3.51 -9.15
C PRO A 681 -1.79 -2.65 -7.91
N LEU A 682 -1.32 -1.39 -7.91
CA LEU A 682 -1.59 -0.40 -6.88
C LEU A 682 -2.64 0.61 -7.38
N ALA A 683 -3.42 1.17 -6.45
CA ALA A 683 -4.28 2.31 -6.76
C ALA A 683 -3.41 3.54 -7.04
N ALA A 684 -3.89 4.44 -7.90
CA ALA A 684 -3.18 5.68 -8.17
C ALA A 684 -3.30 6.64 -6.98
N GLU A 685 -2.23 7.38 -6.74
CA GLU A 685 -2.10 8.33 -5.63
C GLU A 685 -1.51 9.67 -6.09
N GLY A 686 -1.33 10.62 -5.17
CA GLY A 686 -0.61 11.88 -5.46
C GLY A 686 -1.35 12.92 -6.29
N ALA A 687 -2.57 12.64 -6.75
CA ALA A 687 -3.40 13.61 -7.45
C ALA A 687 -3.86 14.75 -6.55
N ASP A 688 -4.01 15.94 -7.11
CA ASP A 688 -4.56 17.11 -6.42
C ASP A 688 -5.40 17.95 -7.39
N GLU A 689 -6.42 18.63 -6.89
CA GLU A 689 -7.21 19.58 -7.70
C GLU A 689 -6.50 20.94 -7.80
N PRO A 690 -6.76 21.71 -8.87
CA PRO A 690 -6.45 23.13 -8.86
C PRO A 690 -7.08 23.81 -7.65
N GLU A 691 -6.37 24.78 -7.09
CA GLU A 691 -6.82 25.43 -5.87
C GLU A 691 -8.15 26.19 -6.09
N SER A 692 -9.11 25.88 -5.20
CA SER A 692 -10.39 26.55 -5.16
C SER A 692 -10.26 28.00 -4.68
N PHE A 693 -11.24 28.83 -5.04
CA PHE A 693 -11.34 30.21 -4.56
C PHE A 693 -11.24 30.30 -3.02
N ALA A 694 -12.02 29.49 -2.30
CA ALA A 694 -12.11 29.58 -0.85
C ALA A 694 -10.78 29.21 -0.18
N ASN A 695 -10.05 28.25 -0.76
CA ASN A 695 -8.72 27.88 -0.30
C ASN A 695 -7.70 28.99 -0.60
N ALA A 696 -7.73 29.58 -1.80
CA ALA A 696 -6.82 30.66 -2.16
C ALA A 696 -7.00 31.90 -1.26
N GLN A 697 -8.23 32.24 -0.87
CA GLN A 697 -8.49 33.34 0.07
C GLN A 697 -7.87 33.09 1.45
N GLN A 698 -7.88 31.84 1.91
CA GLN A 698 -7.31 31.46 3.19
C GLN A 698 -5.79 31.35 3.12
N ASN A 699 -5.26 30.83 2.00
CA ASN A 699 -3.85 30.49 1.85
C ASN A 699 -2.97 31.67 1.41
N ALA A 700 -3.48 32.55 0.53
CA ALA A 700 -2.69 33.65 -0.03
C ALA A 700 -2.09 34.60 1.03
N PRO A 701 -2.82 35.03 2.08
CA PRO A 701 -2.23 35.86 3.13
C PRO A 701 -1.09 35.17 3.90
N LEU A 702 -1.11 33.84 3.99
CA LEU A 702 -0.18 33.07 4.80
C LEU A 702 1.25 33.12 4.24
N THR A 703 1.42 33.19 2.92
CA THR A 703 2.77 33.24 2.30
C THR A 703 3.53 34.52 2.65
N VAL A 704 2.82 35.61 2.94
CA VAL A 704 3.42 36.88 3.39
C VAL A 704 3.73 36.85 4.88
N LEU A 705 2.90 36.18 5.68
CA LEU A 705 3.14 36.02 7.12
C LEU A 705 4.38 35.17 7.41
N THR A 706 4.66 34.18 6.56
CA THR A 706 5.82 33.27 6.72
C THR A 706 7.10 33.77 6.05
N LEU A 707 7.04 34.78 5.17
CA LEU A 707 8.18 35.29 4.38
C LEU A 707 8.99 34.17 3.70
N GLU A 708 8.30 33.17 3.16
CA GLU A 708 8.89 31.98 2.53
C GLU A 708 9.78 31.12 3.45
N ARG A 709 9.64 31.25 4.78
CA ARG A 709 10.35 30.42 5.77
C ARG A 709 9.40 29.68 6.69
N VAL A 710 9.79 28.46 7.05
CA VAL A 710 9.05 27.61 7.98
C VAL A 710 9.68 27.68 9.36
N VAL A 711 9.05 28.40 10.30
CA VAL A 711 9.61 28.64 11.65
C VAL A 711 8.62 28.26 12.76
N SER A 712 7.42 28.82 12.74
CA SER A 712 6.35 28.57 13.72
C SER A 712 5.59 27.28 13.39
N LEU A 713 4.91 26.65 14.37
CA LEU A 713 4.06 25.47 14.10
C LEU A 713 3.00 25.76 13.04
N GLU A 714 2.40 26.95 13.07
CA GLU A 714 1.45 27.41 12.07
C GLU A 714 2.10 27.51 10.68
N ASP A 715 3.38 27.92 10.59
CA ASP A 715 4.11 27.90 9.32
C ASP A 715 4.29 26.48 8.79
N TYR A 716 4.57 25.49 9.65
CA TYR A 716 4.67 24.08 9.24
C TYR A 716 3.32 23.55 8.71
N GLU A 717 2.21 23.91 9.36
CA GLU A 717 0.86 23.56 8.88
C GLU A 717 0.58 24.20 7.53
N ASN A 718 0.81 25.50 7.41
CA ASN A 718 0.49 26.27 6.22
C ASN A 718 1.37 25.85 5.04
N PHE A 719 2.67 25.65 5.26
CA PHE A 719 3.58 25.13 4.25
C PHE A 719 3.14 23.74 3.79
N SER A 720 2.84 22.84 4.73
CA SER A 720 2.37 21.47 4.40
C SER A 720 1.04 21.49 3.65
N ARG A 721 0.07 22.32 4.06
CA ARG A 721 -1.20 22.52 3.34
C ARG A 721 -1.00 23.17 1.99
N SER A 722 0.08 23.92 1.77
CA SER A 722 0.45 24.51 0.48
C SER A 722 1.21 23.53 -0.43
N TYR A 723 1.70 22.42 0.11
CA TYR A 723 2.37 21.37 -0.66
C TYR A 723 1.35 20.57 -1.48
N ALA A 724 1.70 20.19 -2.71
CA ALA A 724 0.82 19.39 -3.55
C ALA A 724 0.57 18.00 -2.98
N GLY A 725 -0.67 17.50 -3.13
CA GLY A 725 -1.08 16.18 -2.63
C GLY A 725 -1.37 16.16 -1.13
N ILE A 726 -1.31 17.31 -0.45
CA ILE A 726 -1.70 17.47 0.96
C ILE A 726 -2.91 18.39 1.05
N ALA A 727 -4.02 17.85 1.57
CA ALA A 727 -5.27 18.60 1.75
C ALA A 727 -5.41 19.21 3.15
N LYS A 728 -4.92 18.50 4.19
CA LYS A 728 -4.93 18.97 5.58
C LYS A 728 -3.60 18.65 6.26
N ALA A 729 -3.16 19.56 7.13
CA ALA A 729 -2.02 19.35 8.01
C ALA A 729 -2.33 19.89 9.41
N LEU A 730 -1.77 19.26 10.44
CA LEU A 730 -1.71 19.74 11.82
C LEU A 730 -0.29 19.54 12.33
N ALA A 731 0.32 20.57 12.91
CA ALA A 731 1.68 20.56 13.44
C ALA A 731 1.64 20.73 14.96
N THR A 732 2.25 19.80 15.68
CA THR A 732 2.38 19.87 17.13
C THR A 732 3.84 19.77 17.54
N TRP A 733 4.19 20.39 18.68
CA TRP A 733 5.50 20.21 19.29
C TRP A 733 5.47 18.97 20.20
N THR A 734 6.01 17.85 19.72
CA THR A 734 5.81 16.54 20.35
C THR A 734 7.14 15.89 20.74
N TRP A 735 7.13 15.16 21.87
CA TRP A 735 8.24 14.30 22.28
C TRP A 735 8.10 12.92 21.66
N ASP A 736 9.13 12.47 20.95
CA ASP A 736 9.14 11.16 20.28
C ASP A 736 9.82 10.05 21.11
N GLY A 737 10.08 10.31 22.40
CA GLY A 737 10.79 9.38 23.28
C GLY A 737 12.30 9.61 23.33
N ARG A 738 12.88 10.35 22.37
CA ARG A 738 14.32 10.65 22.29
C ARG A 738 14.64 12.13 22.11
N THR A 739 13.90 12.83 21.25
CA THR A 739 14.04 14.26 20.96
C THR A 739 12.68 14.94 20.85
N ARG A 740 12.64 16.26 21.08
CA ARG A 740 11.44 17.07 20.79
C ARG A 740 11.59 17.58 19.37
N GLY A 741 10.49 17.55 18.64
CA GLY A 741 10.45 18.01 17.27
C GLY A 741 9.05 18.40 16.85
N VAL A 742 8.96 18.85 15.60
CA VAL A 742 7.69 19.11 14.95
C VAL A 742 7.11 17.78 14.49
N PHE A 743 5.89 17.49 14.94
CA PHE A 743 5.13 16.32 14.54
C PHE A 743 3.95 16.76 13.67
N LEU A 744 3.93 16.29 12.43
CA LEU A 744 2.93 16.61 11.43
C LEU A 744 1.95 15.44 11.25
N THR A 745 0.66 15.72 11.40
CA THR A 745 -0.41 14.84 10.94
C THR A 745 -0.93 15.35 9.61
N LEU A 746 -0.96 14.49 8.59
CA LEU A 746 -1.28 14.86 7.21
C LEU A 746 -2.43 14.02 6.65
N ALA A 747 -3.25 14.63 5.78
CA ALA A 747 -4.22 13.91 4.95
C ALA A 747 -4.11 14.34 3.49
N ALA A 748 -4.18 13.37 2.59
CA ALA A 748 -4.26 13.62 1.16
C ALA A 748 -5.70 14.02 0.77
N PRO A 749 -5.93 14.53 -0.45
CA PRO A 749 -7.27 14.84 -0.95
C PRO A 749 -8.27 13.69 -0.78
N LEU A 750 -9.55 14.04 -0.62
CA LEU A 750 -10.66 13.10 -0.35
C LEU A 750 -10.51 12.24 0.91
N GLY A 751 -9.57 12.57 1.81
CA GLY A 751 -9.29 11.76 3.00
C GLY A 751 -8.52 10.48 2.69
N ALA A 752 -7.74 10.46 1.61
CA ALA A 752 -6.77 9.39 1.37
C ALA A 752 -5.61 9.48 2.37
N ALA A 753 -4.97 8.33 2.63
CA ALA A 753 -3.74 8.29 3.40
C ALA A 753 -2.59 8.91 2.59
N VAL A 754 -1.62 9.51 3.28
CA VAL A 754 -0.43 10.09 2.66
C VAL A 754 0.65 9.02 2.55
N SER A 755 1.21 8.82 1.36
CA SER A 755 2.27 7.83 1.14
C SER A 755 3.60 8.26 1.76
N SER A 756 4.45 7.27 2.07
CA SER A 756 5.75 7.49 2.70
C SER A 756 6.70 8.30 1.82
N SER A 757 6.62 8.15 0.50
CA SER A 757 7.38 8.95 -0.45
C SER A 757 6.96 10.43 -0.34
N LEU A 758 5.65 10.72 -0.27
CA LEU A 758 5.14 12.09 -0.24
C LEU A 758 5.51 12.79 1.06
N ILE A 759 5.47 12.05 2.17
CA ILE A 759 6.00 12.50 3.45
C ILE A 759 7.49 12.85 3.35
N THR A 760 8.30 12.01 2.70
CA THR A 760 9.74 12.22 2.56
C THR A 760 10.04 13.46 1.70
N ASP A 761 9.32 13.65 0.60
CA ASP A 761 9.48 14.82 -0.28
C ASP A 761 9.09 16.12 0.46
N LEU A 762 7.97 16.09 1.18
CA LEU A 762 7.52 17.21 2.00
C LEU A 762 8.53 17.57 3.09
N ILE A 763 9.04 16.60 3.84
CA ILE A 763 10.06 16.84 4.87
C ILE A 763 11.32 17.45 4.25
N THR A 764 11.73 16.97 3.07
CA THR A 764 12.86 17.55 2.32
C THR A 764 12.60 19.01 1.94
N ALA A 765 11.40 19.31 1.45
CA ALA A 765 10.99 20.67 1.11
C ALA A 765 10.93 21.59 2.35
N ILE A 766 10.41 21.09 3.48
CA ILE A 766 10.39 21.79 4.76
C ILE A 766 11.80 22.12 5.23
N HIS A 767 12.74 21.17 5.19
CA HIS A 767 14.14 21.43 5.57
C HIS A 767 14.85 22.42 4.64
N THR A 768 14.43 22.50 3.38
CA THR A 768 14.95 23.49 2.42
C THR A 768 14.43 24.89 2.70
N ALA A 769 13.15 25.01 3.10
CA ALA A 769 12.50 26.28 3.41
C ALA A 769 12.68 26.74 4.88
N GLY A 770 13.07 25.85 5.78
CA GLY A 770 13.18 26.08 7.22
C GLY A 770 14.58 25.82 7.79
N ASP A 771 14.63 25.50 9.09
CA ASP A 771 15.86 25.08 9.76
C ASP A 771 16.08 23.56 9.57
N PRO A 772 17.15 23.13 8.88
CA PRO A 772 17.41 21.71 8.62
C PRO A 772 17.73 20.90 9.89
N PHE A 773 18.02 21.55 11.02
CA PHE A 773 18.36 20.88 12.28
C PHE A 773 17.17 20.66 13.21
N VAL A 774 15.99 21.21 12.90
CA VAL A 774 14.77 20.92 13.65
C VAL A 774 14.29 19.53 13.28
N PRO A 775 14.16 18.57 14.22
CA PRO A 775 13.61 17.26 13.92
C PRO A 775 12.15 17.39 13.46
N VAL A 776 11.86 16.95 12.24
CA VAL A 776 10.51 16.90 11.69
C VAL A 776 10.11 15.45 11.47
N ARG A 777 8.93 15.08 11.95
CA ARG A 777 8.32 13.78 11.68
C ARG A 777 6.91 14.00 11.18
N ALA A 778 6.54 13.33 10.11
CA ALA A 778 5.19 13.38 9.59
C ALA A 778 4.60 11.98 9.45
N VAL A 779 3.30 11.87 9.66
CA VAL A 779 2.53 10.64 9.50
C VAL A 779 1.17 10.96 8.87
N SER A 780 0.60 9.97 8.19
CA SER A 780 -0.80 10.06 7.76
C SER A 780 -1.73 10.06 8.97
N TYR A 781 -2.83 10.79 8.87
CA TYR A 781 -3.86 10.88 9.88
C TYR A 781 -4.57 9.54 10.15
N GLN A 782 -5.25 9.46 11.28
CA GLN A 782 -6.13 8.34 11.61
C GLN A 782 -7.58 8.67 11.21
N LYS A 783 -8.15 7.85 10.33
CA LYS A 783 -9.55 7.99 9.93
C LYS A 783 -10.47 7.39 11.01
N ALA A 784 -11.39 8.20 11.52
CA ALA A 784 -12.42 7.77 12.44
C ALA A 784 -13.80 8.08 11.86
N LEU A 785 -14.76 7.17 12.05
CA LEU A 785 -16.13 7.31 11.56
C LEU A 785 -17.13 7.31 12.72
N PHE A 786 -18.27 7.99 12.54
CA PHE A 786 -19.38 7.94 13.48
C PHE A 786 -20.73 7.81 12.78
N ARG A 787 -21.72 7.32 13.53
CA ARG A 787 -23.09 7.11 13.11
C ARG A 787 -24.04 7.79 14.07
N MET A 788 -25.24 8.08 13.57
CA MET A 788 -26.35 8.55 14.38
C MET A 788 -27.66 7.96 13.86
N ALA A 789 -28.66 7.91 14.73
CA ALA A 789 -30.03 7.57 14.39
C ALA A 789 -30.97 8.49 15.15
N GLY A 790 -32.11 8.80 14.56
CA GLY A 790 -33.10 9.66 15.21
C GLY A 790 -34.37 9.82 14.40
N LYS A 791 -35.31 10.56 14.97
CA LYS A 791 -36.61 10.86 14.38
C LYS A 791 -36.76 12.35 14.15
N ILE A 792 -37.43 12.69 13.07
CA ILE A 792 -37.68 14.07 12.65
C ILE A 792 -39.18 14.29 12.55
N LYS A 793 -39.68 15.35 13.19
CA LYS A 793 -41.06 15.80 13.01
C LYS A 793 -41.07 16.79 11.86
N VAL A 794 -41.70 16.41 10.76
CA VAL A 794 -41.79 17.22 9.56
C VAL A 794 -43.06 18.07 9.60
N ASP A 795 -42.96 19.32 9.15
CA ASP A 795 -44.11 20.20 8.96
C ASP A 795 -45.05 19.58 7.91
N PRO A 796 -46.36 19.44 8.18
CA PRO A 796 -47.32 18.83 7.24
C PRO A 796 -47.36 19.48 5.85
N ASP A 797 -46.93 20.73 5.70
CA ASP A 797 -46.91 21.44 4.42
C ASP A 797 -45.72 21.04 3.52
N TYR A 798 -44.74 20.30 4.04
CA TYR A 798 -43.55 19.83 3.32
C TYR A 798 -43.64 18.35 2.94
N GLU A 799 -43.02 17.97 1.82
CA GLU A 799 -42.85 16.56 1.46
C GLU A 799 -41.81 15.89 2.35
N VAL A 800 -42.23 14.88 3.12
CA VAL A 800 -41.41 14.15 4.10
C VAL A 800 -40.09 13.65 3.51
N GLU A 801 -40.14 12.95 2.36
CA GLU A 801 -38.94 12.38 1.73
C GLU A 801 -37.89 13.44 1.38
N LYS A 802 -38.32 14.63 0.93
CA LYS A 802 -37.42 15.74 0.61
C LYS A 802 -36.78 16.35 1.86
N VAL A 803 -37.52 16.44 2.97
CA VAL A 803 -36.99 16.97 4.23
C VAL A 803 -35.98 16.01 4.85
N LEU A 804 -36.26 14.70 4.84
CA LEU A 804 -35.32 13.68 5.31
C LEU A 804 -34.04 13.66 4.46
N ALA A 805 -34.18 13.72 3.12
CA ALA A 805 -33.03 13.81 2.22
C ALA A 805 -32.20 15.08 2.47
N ALA A 806 -32.85 16.24 2.63
CA ALA A 806 -32.15 17.49 2.92
C ALA A 806 -31.42 17.46 4.27
N ALA A 807 -31.97 16.78 5.28
CA ALA A 807 -31.29 16.56 6.56
C ALA A 807 -30.07 15.63 6.44
N ASP A 808 -30.20 14.51 5.72
CA ASP A 808 -29.09 13.61 5.42
C ASP A 808 -27.98 14.36 4.65
N ASP A 809 -28.32 15.11 3.60
CA ASP A 809 -27.39 15.92 2.81
C ASP A 809 -26.66 16.96 3.68
N THR A 810 -27.39 17.67 4.55
CA THR A 810 -26.82 18.68 5.46
C THR A 810 -25.82 18.07 6.45
N LEU A 811 -26.15 16.90 7.01
CA LEU A 811 -25.25 16.16 7.90
C LEU A 811 -24.02 15.66 7.16
N ARG A 812 -24.20 15.05 5.98
CA ARG A 812 -23.11 14.54 5.15
C ARG A 812 -22.16 15.64 4.70
N ASP A 813 -22.67 16.80 4.30
CA ASP A 813 -21.88 17.96 3.92
C ASP A 813 -21.11 18.54 5.12
N THR A 814 -21.78 18.75 6.26
CA THR A 814 -21.15 19.35 7.45
C THR A 814 -20.10 18.45 8.09
N PHE A 815 -20.38 17.15 8.18
CA PHE A 815 -19.46 16.16 8.75
C PHE A 815 -18.56 15.47 7.71
N SER A 816 -18.41 16.11 6.53
CA SER A 816 -17.52 15.67 5.46
C SER A 816 -16.04 15.90 5.78
N PHE A 817 -15.16 15.21 5.04
CA PHE A 817 -13.73 15.49 5.05
C PHE A 817 -13.42 16.97 4.79
N ALA A 818 -14.13 17.61 3.86
CA ALA A 818 -13.84 19.00 3.48
C ALA A 818 -13.99 19.96 4.66
N LYS A 819 -15.09 19.87 5.41
CA LYS A 819 -15.44 20.83 6.48
C LYS A 819 -14.88 20.48 7.86
N ARG A 820 -14.56 19.21 8.13
CA ARG A 820 -14.05 18.77 9.44
C ARG A 820 -12.56 19.07 9.63
N GLN A 821 -12.13 19.31 10.86
CA GLN A 821 -10.72 19.53 11.24
C GLN A 821 -10.16 18.39 12.09
N PHE A 822 -8.84 18.21 12.07
CA PHE A 822 -8.16 17.23 12.91
C PHE A 822 -8.44 17.50 14.40
N GLY A 823 -8.69 16.43 15.17
CA GLY A 823 -9.02 16.53 16.60
C GLY A 823 -10.36 17.22 16.91
N GLN A 824 -11.19 17.53 15.90
CA GLN A 824 -12.48 18.16 16.13
C GLN A 824 -13.49 17.15 16.72
N PRO A 825 -14.09 17.40 17.90
CA PRO A 825 -15.13 16.52 18.44
C PRO A 825 -16.45 16.63 17.65
N VAL A 826 -17.39 15.72 17.90
CA VAL A 826 -18.79 15.84 17.45
C VAL A 826 -19.67 15.94 18.68
N ASN A 827 -20.49 17.00 18.76
CA ASN A 827 -21.43 17.18 19.87
C ASN A 827 -22.85 16.83 19.43
N LEU A 828 -23.62 16.20 20.31
CA LEU A 828 -25.02 15.88 20.04
C LEU A 828 -25.86 17.13 19.76
N SER A 829 -25.60 18.21 20.50
CA SER A 829 -26.29 19.50 20.31
C SER A 829 -26.02 20.13 18.94
N GLU A 830 -24.82 19.95 18.38
CA GLU A 830 -24.46 20.40 17.04
C GLU A 830 -25.24 19.62 15.98
N VAL A 831 -25.30 18.29 16.11
CA VAL A 831 -26.08 17.42 15.21
C VAL A 831 -27.56 17.82 15.22
N ILE A 832 -28.14 17.98 16.42
CA ILE A 832 -29.55 18.39 16.56
C ILE A 832 -29.78 19.77 15.95
N ALA A 833 -28.92 20.74 16.23
CA ALA A 833 -29.05 22.10 15.69
C ALA A 833 -28.97 22.13 14.16
N LEU A 834 -28.10 21.32 13.56
CA LEU A 834 -27.97 21.22 12.10
C LEU A 834 -29.25 20.67 11.47
N VAL A 835 -29.79 19.58 12.00
CA VAL A 835 -31.04 18.98 11.50
C VAL A 835 -32.22 19.92 11.73
N GLN A 836 -32.29 20.57 12.89
CA GLN A 836 -33.37 21.51 13.24
C GLN A 836 -33.37 22.77 12.34
N ALA A 837 -32.23 23.14 11.77
CA ALA A 837 -32.12 24.29 10.87
C ALA A 837 -32.63 24.00 9.44
N VAL A 838 -32.88 22.74 9.09
CA VAL A 838 -33.41 22.36 7.77
C VAL A 838 -34.88 22.82 7.65
N ALA A 839 -35.19 23.49 6.54
CA ALA A 839 -36.55 23.96 6.27
C ALA A 839 -37.54 22.79 6.26
N GLY A 840 -38.63 22.92 7.01
CA GLY A 840 -39.64 21.87 7.19
C GLY A 840 -39.42 20.98 8.41
N VAL A 841 -38.33 21.12 9.18
CA VAL A 841 -38.13 20.40 10.44
C VAL A 841 -38.75 21.17 11.62
N VAL A 842 -39.75 20.55 12.27
CA VAL A 842 -40.43 21.09 13.46
C VAL A 842 -39.72 20.67 14.74
N ALA A 843 -39.26 19.43 14.81
CA ALA A 843 -38.52 18.90 15.96
C ALA A 843 -37.60 17.75 15.55
N VAL A 844 -36.58 17.50 16.38
CA VAL A 844 -35.62 16.39 16.22
C VAL A 844 -35.51 15.63 17.55
N ASP A 845 -35.60 14.30 17.48
CA ASP A 845 -35.35 13.40 18.60
C ASP A 845 -34.22 12.44 18.23
N ALA A 846 -33.08 12.52 18.93
CA ALA A 846 -31.91 11.72 18.59
C ALA A 846 -31.86 10.43 19.43
N ASP A 847 -32.00 9.28 18.77
CA ASP A 847 -31.99 7.97 19.41
C ASP A 847 -30.56 7.50 19.74
N SER A 848 -29.59 7.82 18.87
CA SER A 848 -28.19 7.42 19.09
C SER A 848 -27.18 8.35 18.39
N LEU A 849 -25.98 8.42 18.96
CA LEU A 849 -24.80 9.09 18.40
C LEU A 849 -23.55 8.36 18.89
N TYR A 850 -22.86 7.63 18.02
CA TYR A 850 -21.79 6.70 18.41
C TYR A 850 -20.73 6.55 17.32
N ARG A 851 -19.49 6.15 17.68
CA ARG A 851 -18.44 5.84 16.68
C ARG A 851 -18.78 4.55 15.92
N THR A 852 -18.45 4.48 14.63
CA THR A 852 -18.68 3.29 13.79
C THR A 852 -17.91 2.10 14.34
N GLY A 853 -18.63 1.01 14.63
CA GLY A 853 -18.10 -0.21 15.28
C GLY A 853 -18.23 -0.22 16.81
N ALA A 854 -18.61 0.90 17.43
CA ALA A 854 -18.85 0.96 18.86
C ALA A 854 -20.27 0.49 19.20
N THR A 855 -20.50 0.17 20.47
CA THR A 855 -21.85 -0.13 20.96
C THR A 855 -22.78 1.04 20.67
N VAL A 856 -23.92 0.76 20.05
CA VAL A 856 -24.97 1.74 19.78
C VAL A 856 -25.47 2.32 21.09
N LYS A 857 -25.27 3.62 21.28
CA LYS A 857 -25.75 4.38 22.43
C LYS A 857 -25.85 5.86 22.05
N LEU A 858 -26.63 6.61 22.82
CA LEU A 858 -26.64 8.07 22.72
C LEU A 858 -25.47 8.64 23.54
N ASN A 859 -24.47 9.21 22.86
CA ASN A 859 -23.40 9.97 23.50
C ASN A 859 -23.66 11.46 23.31
N ASN A 860 -23.43 12.26 24.36
CA ASN A 860 -23.53 13.73 24.25
C ASN A 860 -22.38 14.33 23.42
N ARG A 861 -21.23 13.64 23.39
CA ARG A 861 -20.02 14.07 22.70
C ARG A 861 -19.20 12.85 22.29
N LEU A 862 -18.66 12.89 21.07
CA LEU A 862 -17.66 11.99 20.57
C LEU A 862 -16.34 12.77 20.46
N GLU A 863 -15.31 12.35 21.18
CA GLU A 863 -13.98 12.97 21.07
C GLU A 863 -13.32 12.60 19.74
N ALA A 864 -12.28 13.34 19.35
CA ALA A 864 -11.34 12.98 18.31
C ALA A 864 -9.92 13.22 18.85
N GLU A 865 -9.02 12.26 18.71
CA GLU A 865 -7.69 12.33 19.30
C GLU A 865 -6.81 13.37 18.61
N LEU A 866 -5.99 14.04 19.42
CA LEU A 866 -4.89 14.90 18.98
C LEU A 866 -3.57 14.13 19.09
N PRO A 867 -2.51 14.57 18.39
CA PRO A 867 -1.21 13.93 18.50
C PRO A 867 -0.72 13.90 19.94
N HIS A 868 -0.33 12.72 20.42
CA HIS A 868 0.20 12.55 21.77
C HIS A 868 1.65 12.05 21.73
N GLY A 869 2.46 12.51 22.68
CA GLY A 869 3.86 12.09 22.80
C GLY A 869 4.00 10.65 23.29
N GLY A 870 5.14 10.02 23.00
CA GLY A 870 5.43 8.64 23.35
C GLY A 870 6.72 8.14 22.70
N ASP A 871 7.07 6.86 22.89
CA ASP A 871 8.12 6.17 22.11
C ASP A 871 7.79 6.21 20.59
N PRO A 872 8.77 6.14 19.67
CA PRO A 872 8.53 6.19 18.23
C PRO A 872 7.46 5.22 17.70
N ALA A 873 7.22 4.09 18.37
CA ALA A 873 6.18 3.11 18.01
C ALA A 873 4.78 3.43 18.57
N SER A 874 4.66 4.47 19.40
CA SER A 874 3.46 4.88 20.14
C SER A 874 3.03 6.33 19.89
N LEU A 875 3.70 7.06 18.99
CA LEU A 875 3.25 8.37 18.53
C LEU A 875 1.95 8.21 17.72
N GLY A 876 0.84 8.70 18.28
CA GLY A 876 -0.46 8.74 17.60
C GLY A 876 -0.56 9.94 16.67
N ALA A 877 -1.07 9.73 15.45
CA ALA A 877 -1.49 10.82 14.58
C ALA A 877 -2.80 11.42 15.09
N ALA A 878 -3.12 12.66 14.69
CA ALA A 878 -4.44 13.20 14.95
C ALA A 878 -5.53 12.41 14.20
N GLU A 879 -6.70 12.29 14.83
CA GLU A 879 -7.87 11.72 14.19
C GLU A 879 -8.65 12.76 13.39
N LEU A 880 -9.30 12.32 12.33
CA LEU A 880 -10.37 13.06 11.67
C LEU A 880 -11.66 12.26 11.76
N LEU A 881 -12.57 12.71 12.64
CA LEU A 881 -13.87 12.09 12.86
C LEU A 881 -14.89 12.61 11.83
N THR A 882 -15.35 11.74 10.94
CA THR A 882 -16.29 12.04 9.83
C THR A 882 -17.52 11.12 9.89
N LEU A 883 -18.61 11.51 9.24
CA LEU A 883 -19.82 10.70 9.21
C LEU A 883 -19.61 9.43 8.37
N ASP A 884 -20.13 8.30 8.86
CA ASP A 884 -20.08 7.02 8.17
C ASP A 884 -20.79 7.09 6.79
N PRO A 885 -20.17 6.55 5.72
CA PRO A 885 -20.76 6.59 4.39
C PRO A 885 -22.03 5.73 4.23
N ALA A 886 -22.33 4.81 5.15
CA ALA A 886 -23.57 4.05 5.06
C ALA A 886 -24.83 4.94 5.27
N PRO A 887 -26.04 4.44 4.96
CA PRO A 887 -27.29 5.16 5.22
C PRO A 887 -27.42 5.57 6.70
N ILE A 888 -27.96 6.77 6.93
CA ILE A 888 -28.32 7.27 8.26
C ILE A 888 -29.77 6.83 8.54
N ASP A 889 -30.02 6.32 9.73
CA ASP A 889 -31.37 5.90 10.14
C ASP A 889 -32.15 7.12 10.68
N LEU A 890 -32.70 7.91 9.75
CA LEU A 890 -33.61 9.03 10.04
C LEU A 890 -35.05 8.62 9.75
N GLU A 891 -35.87 8.53 10.80
CA GLU A 891 -37.28 8.17 10.72
C GLU A 891 -38.21 9.37 10.97
N VAL A 892 -39.50 9.21 10.67
CA VAL A 892 -40.51 10.25 10.92
C VAL A 892 -41.07 10.08 12.33
N MET A 893 -41.16 11.18 13.09
CA MET A 893 -41.88 11.17 14.36
C MET A 893 -43.39 11.01 14.11
N PRO A 894 -44.08 10.15 14.89
CA PRO A 894 -45.51 9.92 14.75
C PRO A 894 -46.38 11.15 15.06
#